data_AF-A0A832GR87-F1
#
_entry.id   AF-A0A832GR87-F1
#
_cell.length_a   1.000
_cell.length_b   1.000
_cell.length_c   1.000
_cell.angle_alpha   90.00
_cell.angle_beta   90.00
_cell.angle_gamma   90.00
#
_symmetry.space_group_name_H-M   'P 1'
#
loop_
_entity.id
_entity.type
_entity.pdbx_description
1 polymer ?
#
loop_
_entity_poly.entity_id
_entity_poly.type
_entity_poly.pdbx_seq_one_letter_code
_entity_poly.pdbx_strand_id
1 'polypeptide(L)'
;MIFRKSILYRVFLNSLLTISIFVVFGGFLLFKLTQIKGYGVSVDHSGALRFNSQGLASVAKSYYIKSCINKNKSEEALEKINRFKNRVKDALLALKEGNGGAKSLRAIGEEKAITLLVEIEKGYEELFTLVDKAIQTCDEDLIYKIDETSFKILSHAIELTPLLSQKSVSEINKIIIISSIAFLLIVITIFVLNIKLRGALTGSLTSLKTQFNRYESLNLSENIDKIDIYDEFISLIKSTKTLKNVIGLILNGINNSSNIYIDSNRYIKSQSNEILPLTQNIASLIEEASRVGQDINDLLSMIERGSEEMKIAISEISKNTIETSNRAKRLRTASTEMEEQVHNLERSMLQIREISETIKGIAEQTNLLALNASIEAARAGEAGKGFAVVANEVKELAKKVSDFIGEIEKIVGQFEETVKDTVQKARESNLMVDEVEQATSVIAGAVEEQTAVVSGIVENTTQAKEKSFSLVSKVEDLNKVQEKLSLLITNLNLNASLVEEISTCLGTLAKIVKIDSIAMTDNEIQNMNSVSLIKGAIIGHAIWKIGFIGALLKRQIPKVEKDPRNCLLGRSMRYLREKMAHTPLISLLDALETPHVKLHSFVEKVEKEIDFNDQEKLLQFVKNEVIPVFDEIMKLLFEILEGCEKYKCN
;
A
#
# COMPACT_ATOMS: atom_id res chain seq x y z
N MET A 1 30.08 30.12 -27.95
CA MET A 1 29.22 30.75 -26.91
C MET A 1 29.01 29.88 -25.66
N ILE A 2 29.23 28.56 -25.73
CA ILE A 2 28.90 27.60 -24.65
C ILE A 2 29.92 27.56 -23.49
N PHE A 3 31.14 28.09 -23.64
CA PHE A 3 32.20 27.95 -22.62
C PHE A 3 32.41 29.16 -21.70
N ARG A 4 31.65 30.25 -21.82
CA ARG A 4 31.91 31.52 -21.10
C ARG A 4 31.70 31.43 -19.57
N LYS A 5 30.96 30.44 -19.11
CA LYS A 5 30.69 30.15 -17.70
C LYS A 5 31.16 28.74 -17.30
N SER A 6 32.16 28.16 -17.95
CA SER A 6 32.82 26.96 -17.42
C SER A 6 33.92 27.33 -16.41
N ILE A 7 33.99 26.60 -15.30
CA ILE A 7 35.05 26.76 -14.29
C ILE A 7 36.41 26.53 -14.93
N LEU A 8 36.52 25.44 -15.69
CA LEU A 8 37.76 25.02 -16.35
C LEU A 8 38.24 26.09 -17.34
N TYR A 9 37.32 26.66 -18.11
CA TYR A 9 37.62 27.74 -19.06
C TYR A 9 38.12 29.00 -18.36
N ARG A 10 37.51 29.41 -17.23
CA ARG A 10 37.96 30.59 -16.48
C ARG A 10 39.30 30.37 -15.80
N VAL A 11 39.53 29.20 -15.20
CA VAL A 11 40.84 28.85 -14.62
C VAL A 11 41.90 28.87 -15.71
N PHE A 12 41.65 28.23 -16.85
CA PHE A 12 42.56 28.24 -17.99
C PHE A 12 42.88 29.65 -18.50
N LEU A 13 41.86 30.50 -18.72
CA LEU A 13 42.05 31.86 -19.21
C LEU A 13 42.85 32.72 -18.23
N ASN A 14 42.60 32.57 -16.93
CA ASN A 14 43.31 33.28 -15.87
C ASN A 14 44.78 32.82 -15.75
N SER A 15 45.03 31.52 -15.86
CA SER A 15 46.39 30.96 -15.91
C SER A 15 47.14 31.47 -17.14
N LEU A 16 46.50 31.46 -18.32
CA LEU A 16 47.09 31.96 -19.56
C LEU A 16 47.44 33.45 -19.47
N LEU A 17 46.57 34.27 -18.88
CA LEU A 17 46.83 35.70 -18.65
C LEU A 17 48.03 35.90 -17.73
N THR A 18 48.11 35.15 -16.63
CA THR A 18 49.21 35.25 -15.66
C THR A 18 50.55 34.85 -16.28
N ILE A 19 50.56 33.76 -17.06
CA ILE A 19 51.75 33.30 -17.80
C ILE A 19 52.17 34.34 -18.84
N SER A 20 51.21 34.91 -19.58
CA SER A 20 51.49 35.93 -20.60
C SER A 20 52.14 37.17 -19.99
N ILE A 21 51.63 37.64 -18.84
CA ILE A 21 52.22 38.77 -18.09
C ILE A 21 53.65 38.43 -17.66
N PHE A 22 53.88 37.22 -17.14
CA PHE A 22 55.21 36.79 -16.70
C PHE A 22 56.22 36.74 -17.86
N VAL A 23 55.82 36.19 -19.02
CA VAL A 23 56.68 36.10 -20.21
C VAL A 23 57.04 37.49 -20.76
N VAL A 24 56.05 38.38 -20.91
CA VAL A 24 56.27 39.75 -21.40
C VAL A 24 57.18 40.52 -20.45
N PHE A 25 56.94 40.42 -19.13
CA PHE A 25 57.74 41.11 -18.14
C PHE A 25 59.17 40.56 -18.05
N GLY A 26 59.34 39.23 -18.08
CA GLY A 26 60.65 38.58 -18.11
C GLY A 26 61.47 38.99 -19.34
N GLY A 27 60.84 39.05 -20.51
CA GLY A 27 61.48 39.54 -21.74
C GLY A 27 61.93 41.01 -21.64
N PHE A 28 61.08 41.88 -21.09
CA PHE A 28 61.43 43.29 -20.86
C PHE A 28 62.63 43.46 -19.90
N LEU A 29 62.65 42.69 -18.81
CA LEU A 29 63.74 42.74 -17.83
C LEU A 29 65.07 42.29 -18.46
N LEU A 30 65.06 41.19 -19.20
CA LEU A 30 66.24 40.70 -19.92
C LEU A 30 66.78 41.76 -20.89
N PHE A 31 65.89 42.41 -21.65
CA PHE A 31 66.27 43.49 -22.57
C PHE A 31 66.86 44.71 -21.85
N LYS A 32 66.35 45.07 -20.67
CA LYS A 32 66.89 46.19 -19.89
C LYS A 32 68.24 45.86 -19.23
N LEU A 33 68.44 44.62 -18.78
CA LEU A 33 69.71 44.16 -18.21
C LEU A 33 70.85 44.18 -19.24
N THR A 34 70.58 43.83 -20.51
CA THR A 34 71.60 43.93 -21.57
C THR A 34 72.04 45.37 -21.81
N GLN A 35 71.15 46.36 -21.65
CA GLN A 35 71.51 47.77 -21.75
C GLN A 35 72.38 48.27 -20.60
N ILE A 36 72.21 47.76 -19.37
CA ILE A 36 73.05 48.12 -18.21
C ILE A 36 74.50 47.74 -18.44
N LYS A 37 74.75 46.57 -19.05
CA LYS A 37 76.12 46.12 -19.37
C LYS A 37 76.89 47.16 -20.16
N GLY A 38 76.24 47.86 -21.10
CA GLY A 38 76.87 48.92 -21.88
C GLY A 38 77.26 50.15 -21.06
N TYR A 39 76.54 50.50 -20.00
CA TYR A 39 76.95 51.58 -19.10
C TYR A 39 78.23 51.25 -18.34
N GLY A 40 78.37 50.00 -17.86
CA GLY A 40 79.59 49.56 -17.17
C GLY A 40 80.82 49.68 -18.05
N VAL A 41 80.72 49.21 -19.30
CA VAL A 41 81.81 49.31 -20.28
C VAL A 41 82.15 50.79 -20.59
N SER A 42 81.17 51.68 -20.66
CA SER A 42 81.43 53.12 -20.86
C SER A 42 82.14 53.76 -19.67
N VAL A 43 81.80 53.37 -18.43
CA VAL A 43 82.50 53.83 -17.22
C VAL A 43 83.96 53.35 -17.22
N ASP A 44 84.22 52.11 -17.66
CA ASP A 44 85.59 51.60 -17.78
C ASP A 44 86.40 52.39 -18.82
N HIS A 45 85.82 52.71 -19.98
CA HIS A 45 86.49 53.53 -21.00
C HIS A 45 86.73 54.96 -20.54
N SER A 46 85.82 55.59 -19.78
CA SER A 46 86.08 56.93 -19.22
C SER A 46 87.20 56.90 -18.19
N GLY A 47 87.28 55.85 -17.38
CA GLY A 47 88.41 55.61 -16.47
C GLY A 47 89.73 55.40 -17.22
N ALA A 48 89.70 54.72 -18.36
CA ALA A 48 90.87 54.53 -19.21
C ALA A 48 91.40 55.86 -19.78
N LEU A 49 90.53 56.81 -20.16
CA LEU A 49 90.97 58.17 -20.57
C LEU A 49 91.74 58.87 -19.45
N ARG A 50 91.25 58.80 -18.21
CA ARG A 50 91.99 59.34 -17.06
C ARG A 50 93.39 58.72 -16.91
N PHE A 51 93.52 57.40 -17.00
CA PHE A 51 94.81 56.72 -16.84
C PHE A 51 95.75 57.00 -18.02
N ASN A 52 95.22 56.99 -19.24
CA ASN A 52 96.03 57.09 -20.45
C ASN A 52 96.55 58.50 -20.71
N SER A 53 95.89 59.58 -20.24
CA SER A 53 96.46 60.94 -20.37
C SER A 53 97.75 61.06 -19.58
N GLN A 54 97.72 60.65 -18.31
CA GLN A 54 98.86 60.67 -17.40
C GLN A 54 99.95 59.67 -17.83
N GLY A 55 99.54 58.46 -18.23
CA GLY A 55 100.45 57.45 -18.77
C GLY A 55 101.18 57.93 -20.03
N LEU A 56 100.47 58.56 -20.97
CA LEU A 56 101.07 59.08 -22.19
C LEU A 56 102.07 60.22 -21.90
N ALA A 57 101.73 61.17 -21.02
CA ALA A 57 102.63 62.25 -20.61
C ALA A 57 103.89 61.71 -19.92
N SER A 58 103.73 60.77 -18.99
CA SER A 58 104.83 60.13 -18.28
C SER A 58 105.79 59.38 -19.22
N VAL A 59 105.25 58.61 -20.19
CA VAL A 59 106.09 57.91 -21.17
C VAL A 59 106.72 58.89 -22.15
N ALA A 60 106.03 59.95 -22.57
CA ALA A 60 106.62 61.00 -23.41
C ALA A 60 107.80 61.69 -22.70
N LYS A 61 107.66 62.00 -21.40
CA LYS A 61 108.76 62.52 -20.57
C LYS A 61 109.91 61.53 -20.42
N SER A 62 109.61 60.25 -20.19
CA SER A 62 110.64 59.20 -20.15
C SER A 62 111.37 59.05 -21.48
N TYR A 63 110.64 59.14 -22.61
CA TYR A 63 111.22 59.14 -23.95
C TYR A 63 112.13 60.35 -24.15
N TYR A 64 111.70 61.55 -23.75
CA TYR A 64 112.52 62.76 -23.82
C TYR A 64 113.83 62.61 -23.04
N ILE A 65 113.78 62.17 -21.78
CA ILE A 65 114.97 61.97 -20.96
C ILE A 65 115.92 60.93 -21.59
N LYS A 66 115.41 59.79 -22.07
CA LYS A 66 116.26 58.74 -22.65
C LYS A 66 116.80 59.11 -24.03
N SER A 67 115.92 59.52 -24.94
CA SER A 67 116.23 59.69 -26.36
C SER A 67 116.84 61.06 -26.67
N CYS A 68 116.42 62.13 -25.99
CA CYS A 68 116.88 63.49 -26.25
C CYS A 68 118.04 63.90 -25.32
N ILE A 69 117.91 63.70 -24.01
CA ILE A 69 118.96 64.08 -23.03
C ILE A 69 120.10 63.05 -23.05
N ASN A 70 119.79 61.78 -22.86
CA ASN A 70 120.80 60.70 -22.76
C ASN A 70 121.25 60.16 -24.13
N LYS A 71 120.73 60.70 -25.24
CA LYS A 71 121.01 60.30 -26.64
C LYS A 71 120.87 58.79 -26.93
N ASN A 72 120.04 58.09 -26.16
CA ASN A 72 119.75 56.66 -26.34
C ASN A 72 118.31 56.50 -26.81
N LYS A 73 118.12 56.36 -28.13
CA LYS A 73 116.78 56.22 -28.72
C LYS A 73 116.10 54.97 -28.17
N SER A 74 115.05 55.17 -27.39
CA SER A 74 114.26 54.09 -26.79
C SER A 74 113.08 53.71 -27.69
N GLU A 75 113.26 52.69 -28.54
CA GLU A 75 112.16 52.11 -29.33
C GLU A 75 111.00 51.61 -28.47
N GLU A 76 111.32 51.00 -27.30
CA GLU A 76 110.32 50.52 -26.34
C GLU A 76 109.39 51.65 -25.84
N ALA A 77 109.93 52.85 -25.59
CA ALA A 77 109.14 53.99 -25.15
C ALA A 77 108.26 54.55 -26.29
N LEU A 78 108.76 54.54 -27.54
CA LEU A 78 107.97 54.92 -28.72
C LEU A 78 106.80 53.94 -28.97
N GLU A 79 107.04 52.64 -28.81
CA GLU A 79 106.01 51.60 -28.91
C GLU A 79 104.95 51.77 -27.81
N LYS A 80 105.35 52.10 -26.57
CA LYS A 80 104.42 52.42 -25.47
C LYS A 80 103.58 53.65 -25.78
N ILE A 81 104.17 54.71 -26.34
CA ILE A 81 103.45 55.92 -26.77
C ILE A 81 102.38 55.57 -27.81
N ASN A 82 102.73 54.78 -28.84
CA ASN A 82 101.77 54.35 -29.86
C ASN A 82 100.66 53.48 -29.27
N ARG A 83 100.97 52.58 -28.32
CA ARG A 83 99.95 51.80 -27.59
C ARG A 83 99.01 52.69 -26.79
N PHE A 84 99.50 53.72 -26.12
CA PHE A 84 98.65 54.69 -25.41
C PHE A 84 97.75 55.47 -26.38
N LYS A 85 98.29 55.94 -27.51
CA LYS A 85 97.51 56.62 -28.56
C LYS A 85 96.38 55.73 -29.09
N ASN A 86 96.65 54.45 -29.37
CA ASN A 86 95.64 53.51 -29.83
C ASN A 86 94.57 53.23 -28.76
N ARG A 87 94.96 52.97 -27.50
CA ARG A 87 94.00 52.76 -26.39
C ARG A 87 93.08 53.95 -26.17
N VAL A 88 93.60 55.17 -26.29
CA VAL A 88 92.80 56.39 -26.19
C VAL A 88 91.83 56.50 -27.36
N LYS A 89 92.28 56.25 -28.60
CA LYS A 89 91.40 56.23 -29.78
C LYS A 89 90.26 55.22 -29.61
N ASP A 90 90.57 54.01 -29.15
CA ASP A 90 89.58 52.97 -28.89
C ASP A 90 88.59 53.39 -27.81
N ALA A 91 89.06 53.99 -26.71
CA ALA A 91 88.21 54.48 -25.63
C ALA A 91 87.31 55.65 -26.07
N LEU A 92 87.85 56.61 -26.84
CA LEU A 92 87.08 57.72 -27.40
C LEU A 92 86.01 57.21 -28.38
N LEU A 93 86.36 56.27 -29.26
CA LEU A 93 85.43 55.68 -30.23
C LEU A 93 84.34 54.85 -29.53
N ALA A 94 84.70 54.08 -28.51
CA ALA A 94 83.73 53.35 -27.67
C ALA A 94 82.73 54.30 -26.99
N LEU A 95 83.21 55.41 -26.43
CA LEU A 95 82.36 56.41 -25.78
C LEU A 95 81.52 57.24 -26.77
N LYS A 96 82.02 57.50 -27.97
CA LYS A 96 81.36 58.33 -29.00
C LYS A 96 80.34 57.53 -29.82
N GLU A 97 80.71 56.34 -30.25
CA GLU A 97 79.95 55.52 -31.20
C GLU A 97 79.32 54.27 -30.56
N GLY A 98 79.77 53.87 -29.36
CA GLY A 98 79.28 52.65 -28.70
C GLY A 98 79.99 51.38 -29.16
N ASN A 99 81.22 51.49 -29.67
CA ASN A 99 82.02 50.34 -30.07
C ASN A 99 82.48 49.50 -28.85
N GLY A 100 82.82 48.23 -29.07
CA GLY A 100 83.33 47.34 -28.01
C GLY A 100 82.30 46.95 -26.93
N GLY A 101 81.01 47.21 -27.15
CA GLY A 101 79.94 46.94 -26.19
C GLY A 101 79.68 48.10 -25.22
N ALA A 102 80.34 49.24 -25.38
CA ALA A 102 80.06 50.48 -24.65
C ALA A 102 78.72 51.09 -25.09
N LYS A 103 78.03 51.76 -24.17
CA LYS A 103 76.90 52.63 -24.52
C LYS A 103 77.43 54.01 -24.88
N SER A 104 77.15 54.48 -26.09
CA SER A 104 77.61 55.79 -26.52
C SER A 104 77.04 56.90 -25.64
N LEU A 105 77.78 57.98 -25.44
CA LEU A 105 77.35 59.09 -24.58
C LEU A 105 76.09 59.78 -25.11
N ARG A 106 75.90 59.79 -26.43
CA ARG A 106 74.63 60.22 -27.05
C ARG A 106 73.47 59.32 -26.62
N ALA A 107 73.66 58.01 -26.56
CA ALA A 107 72.64 57.06 -26.10
C ALA A 107 72.44 57.09 -24.56
N ILE A 108 73.43 57.55 -23.81
CA ILE A 108 73.34 57.81 -22.35
C ILE A 108 72.53 59.09 -22.09
N GLY A 109 72.62 60.09 -22.99
CA GLY A 109 71.83 61.31 -22.93
C GLY A 109 72.15 62.19 -21.74
N GLU A 110 73.41 62.22 -21.30
CA GLU A 110 73.90 63.10 -20.25
C GLU A 110 74.68 64.26 -20.88
N GLU A 111 74.04 65.43 -21.00
CA GLU A 111 74.53 66.57 -21.78
C GLU A 111 75.93 67.01 -21.34
N LYS A 112 76.15 67.11 -20.03
CA LYS A 112 77.46 67.47 -19.46
C LYS A 112 78.56 66.45 -19.80
N ALA A 113 78.22 65.16 -19.83
CA ALA A 113 79.17 64.11 -20.21
C ALA A 113 79.56 64.22 -21.69
N ILE A 114 78.59 64.52 -22.57
CA ILE A 114 78.83 64.71 -24.01
C ILE A 114 79.78 65.89 -24.23
N THR A 115 79.53 67.03 -23.56
CA THR A 115 80.39 68.22 -23.64
C THR A 115 81.81 67.93 -23.14
N LEU A 116 81.94 67.25 -21.99
CA LEU A 116 83.24 66.85 -21.46
C LEU A 116 84.00 65.91 -22.40
N LEU A 117 83.31 64.98 -23.07
CA LEU A 117 83.96 64.09 -24.04
C LEU A 117 84.53 64.87 -25.23
N VAL A 118 83.83 65.89 -25.73
CA VAL A 118 84.32 66.75 -26.82
C VAL A 118 85.59 67.50 -26.39
N GLU A 119 85.60 68.06 -25.18
CA GLU A 119 86.77 68.74 -24.62
C GLU A 119 87.95 67.78 -24.38
N ILE A 120 87.67 66.55 -23.94
CA ILE A 120 88.69 65.50 -23.77
C ILE A 120 89.25 65.06 -25.13
N GLU A 121 88.40 64.86 -26.13
CA GLU A 121 88.80 64.51 -27.50
C GLU A 121 89.73 65.58 -28.08
N LYS A 122 89.34 66.86 -28.00
CA LYS A 122 90.16 68.00 -28.42
C LYS A 122 91.47 68.09 -27.64
N GLY A 123 91.43 67.88 -26.33
CA GLY A 123 92.63 67.85 -25.49
C GLY A 123 93.59 66.72 -25.91
N TYR A 124 93.07 65.54 -26.27
CA TYR A 124 93.91 64.44 -26.75
C TYR A 124 94.50 64.68 -28.14
N GLU A 125 93.77 65.33 -29.06
CA GLU A 125 94.33 65.75 -30.35
C GLU A 125 95.51 66.70 -30.17
N GLU A 126 95.37 67.67 -29.25
CA GLU A 126 96.45 68.58 -28.87
C GLU A 126 97.61 67.83 -28.21
N LEU A 127 97.33 66.96 -27.23
CA LEU A 127 98.34 66.15 -26.53
C LEU A 127 99.11 65.24 -27.51
N PHE A 128 98.43 64.60 -28.46
CA PHE A 128 99.08 63.76 -29.46
C PHE A 128 100.03 64.57 -30.35
N THR A 129 99.60 65.75 -30.77
CA THR A 129 100.40 66.68 -31.58
C THR A 129 101.63 67.18 -30.81
N LEU A 130 101.46 67.53 -29.53
CA LEU A 130 102.55 67.95 -28.66
C LEU A 130 103.55 66.82 -28.43
N VAL A 131 103.08 65.60 -28.17
CA VAL A 131 103.95 64.41 -28.02
C VAL A 131 104.72 64.12 -29.31
N ASP A 132 104.07 64.16 -30.48
CA ASP A 132 104.76 63.92 -31.76
C ASP A 132 105.83 64.98 -32.06
N LYS A 133 105.52 66.27 -31.78
CA LYS A 133 106.49 67.35 -31.91
C LYS A 133 107.66 67.18 -30.92
N ALA A 134 107.38 66.87 -29.65
CA ALA A 134 108.41 66.67 -28.64
C ALA A 134 109.36 65.52 -28.99
N ILE A 135 108.85 64.44 -29.60
CA ILE A 135 109.66 63.32 -30.11
C ILE A 135 110.59 63.77 -31.25
N GLN A 136 110.14 64.68 -32.12
CA GLN A 136 110.89 65.12 -33.30
C GLN A 136 111.93 66.21 -32.99
N THR A 137 111.56 67.22 -32.20
CA THR A 137 112.38 68.42 -31.98
C THR A 137 113.23 68.36 -30.72
N CYS A 138 112.92 67.45 -29.79
CA CYS A 138 113.58 67.38 -28.49
C CYS A 138 113.58 68.74 -27.75
N ASP A 139 112.44 69.43 -27.77
CA ASP A 139 112.22 70.71 -27.07
C ASP A 139 111.65 70.48 -25.66
N GLU A 140 112.32 71.01 -24.64
CA GLU A 140 111.93 70.88 -23.22
C GLU A 140 110.61 71.59 -22.90
N ASP A 141 110.34 72.74 -23.53
CA ASP A 141 109.12 73.51 -23.29
C ASP A 141 107.86 72.74 -23.71
N LEU A 142 108.00 71.83 -24.68
CA LEU A 142 106.91 70.93 -25.09
C LEU A 142 106.57 69.90 -24.01
N ILE A 143 107.52 69.48 -23.17
CA ILE A 143 107.25 68.53 -22.07
C ILE A 143 106.41 69.20 -20.99
N TYR A 144 106.65 70.48 -20.69
CA TYR A 144 105.81 71.24 -19.77
C TYR A 144 104.37 71.37 -20.31
N LYS A 145 104.21 71.70 -21.60
CA LYS A 145 102.90 71.76 -22.26
C LYS A 145 102.19 70.40 -22.34
N ILE A 146 102.94 69.30 -22.47
CA ILE A 146 102.40 67.92 -22.41
C ILE A 146 101.84 67.64 -21.02
N ASP A 147 102.58 67.96 -19.95
CA ASP A 147 102.12 67.78 -18.57
C ASP A 147 100.88 68.65 -18.29
N GLU A 148 100.87 69.92 -18.72
CA GLU A 148 99.73 70.83 -18.60
C GLU A 148 98.48 70.32 -19.33
N THR A 149 98.62 69.94 -20.61
CA THR A 149 97.52 69.42 -21.43
C THR A 149 97.00 68.10 -20.88
N SER A 150 97.89 67.22 -20.41
CA SER A 150 97.52 65.97 -19.76
C SER A 150 96.75 66.19 -18.45
N PHE A 151 97.12 67.20 -17.66
CA PHE A 151 96.40 67.58 -16.45
C PHE A 151 95.00 68.15 -16.76
N LYS A 152 94.87 68.94 -17.81
CA LYS A 152 93.56 69.45 -18.28
C LYS A 152 92.64 68.31 -18.72
N ILE A 153 93.14 67.35 -19.49
CA ILE A 153 92.39 66.13 -19.85
C ILE A 153 92.01 65.32 -18.61
N LEU A 154 92.95 65.16 -17.67
CA LEU A 154 92.70 64.46 -16.42
C LEU A 154 91.55 65.11 -15.63
N SER A 155 91.53 66.44 -15.53
CA SER A 155 90.47 67.17 -14.84
C SER A 155 89.09 66.90 -15.45
N HIS A 156 88.95 66.99 -16.78
CA HIS A 156 87.71 66.67 -17.47
C HIS A 156 87.34 65.17 -17.36
N ALA A 157 88.31 64.26 -17.45
CA ALA A 157 88.06 62.82 -17.36
C ALA A 157 87.67 62.36 -15.93
N ILE A 158 88.20 63.04 -14.90
CA ILE A 158 87.79 62.85 -13.50
C ILE A 158 86.33 63.26 -13.32
N GLU A 159 85.87 64.31 -14.00
CA GLU A 159 84.46 64.74 -13.94
C GLU A 159 83.54 63.85 -14.77
N LEU A 160 84.03 63.27 -15.88
CA LEU A 160 83.24 62.43 -16.78
C LEU A 160 82.80 61.11 -16.13
N THR A 161 83.71 60.42 -15.45
CA THR A 161 83.47 59.06 -14.92
C THR A 161 82.32 59.01 -13.88
N PRO A 162 82.25 59.93 -12.90
CA PRO A 162 81.12 60.01 -11.97
C PRO A 162 79.77 60.25 -12.67
N LEU A 163 79.72 61.05 -13.73
CA LEU A 163 78.47 61.32 -14.46
C LEU A 163 77.92 60.04 -15.11
N LEU A 164 78.79 59.26 -15.76
CA LEU A 164 78.40 57.98 -16.36
C LEU A 164 78.00 56.95 -15.30
N SER A 165 78.73 56.89 -14.18
CA SER A 165 78.43 56.01 -13.06
C SER A 165 77.08 56.35 -12.40
N GLN A 166 76.84 57.63 -12.11
CA GLN A 166 75.57 58.10 -11.53
C GLN A 166 74.39 57.82 -12.46
N LYS A 167 74.56 58.00 -13.78
CA LYS A 167 73.53 57.66 -14.78
C LYS A 167 73.26 56.16 -14.83
N SER A 168 74.29 55.32 -14.76
CA SER A 168 74.17 53.87 -14.67
C SER A 168 73.34 53.43 -13.45
N VAL A 169 73.68 53.96 -12.26
CA VAL A 169 72.95 53.68 -11.02
C VAL A 169 71.50 54.16 -11.10
N SER A 170 71.24 55.33 -11.70
CA SER A 170 69.87 55.83 -11.92
C SER A 170 69.04 54.88 -12.79
N GLU A 171 69.60 54.33 -13.87
CA GLU A 171 68.91 53.38 -14.74
C GLU A 171 68.66 52.02 -14.05
N ILE A 172 69.62 51.54 -13.24
CA ILE A 172 69.43 50.34 -12.40
C ILE A 172 68.26 50.56 -11.43
N ASN A 173 68.21 51.70 -10.74
CA ASN A 173 67.12 52.02 -9.81
C ASN A 173 65.76 52.06 -10.50
N LYS A 174 65.66 52.62 -11.73
CA LYS A 174 64.42 52.58 -12.53
C LYS A 174 63.97 51.14 -12.82
N ILE A 175 64.91 50.25 -13.16
CA ILE A 175 64.61 48.85 -13.45
C ILE A 175 64.11 48.12 -12.19
N ILE A 176 64.75 48.36 -11.04
CA ILE A 176 64.31 47.80 -9.74
C ILE A 176 62.88 48.27 -9.41
N ILE A 177 62.59 49.57 -9.55
CA ILE A 177 61.24 50.10 -9.26
C ILE A 177 60.19 49.48 -10.18
N ILE A 178 60.45 49.43 -11.49
CA ILE A 178 59.52 48.85 -12.47
C ILE A 178 59.29 47.37 -12.18
N SER A 179 60.33 46.63 -11.78
CA SER A 179 60.21 45.21 -11.46
C SER A 179 59.47 44.93 -10.16
N SER A 180 59.68 45.75 -9.13
CA SER A 180 58.91 45.68 -7.89
C SER A 180 57.41 45.96 -8.13
N ILE A 181 57.08 46.97 -8.94
CA ILE A 181 55.68 47.28 -9.29
C ILE A 181 55.05 46.14 -10.08
N ALA A 182 55.74 45.61 -11.09
CA ALA A 182 55.24 44.50 -11.90
C ALA A 182 55.02 43.23 -11.06
N PHE A 183 55.96 42.91 -10.16
CA PHE A 183 55.81 41.79 -9.24
C PHE A 183 54.59 41.97 -8.32
N LEU A 184 54.41 43.17 -7.75
CA LEU A 184 53.26 43.47 -6.91
C LEU A 184 51.93 43.32 -7.67
N LEU A 185 51.85 43.81 -8.91
CA LEU A 185 50.66 43.66 -9.75
C LEU A 185 50.35 42.18 -10.08
N ILE A 186 51.37 41.36 -10.32
CA ILE A 186 51.21 39.91 -10.53
C ILE A 186 50.64 39.27 -9.25
N VAL A 187 51.21 39.57 -8.09
CA VAL A 187 50.74 39.04 -6.80
C VAL A 187 49.29 39.46 -6.53
N ILE A 188 48.94 40.74 -6.73
CA ILE A 188 47.58 41.25 -6.57
C ILE A 188 46.61 40.52 -7.52
N THR A 189 47.01 40.33 -8.78
CA THR A 189 46.19 39.66 -9.79
C THR A 189 45.92 38.20 -9.38
N ILE A 190 46.96 37.46 -8.98
CA ILE A 190 46.83 36.08 -8.48
C ILE A 190 45.92 36.04 -7.25
N PHE A 191 46.07 36.99 -6.32
CA PHE A 191 45.28 37.07 -5.10
C PHE A 191 43.79 37.33 -5.37
N VAL A 192 43.47 38.32 -6.21
CA VAL A 192 42.08 38.66 -6.59
C VAL A 192 41.41 37.50 -7.34
N LEU A 193 42.15 36.84 -8.22
CA LEU A 193 41.68 35.66 -8.95
C LEU A 193 41.34 34.51 -8.00
N ASN A 194 42.19 34.24 -7.01
CA ASN A 194 41.94 33.22 -6.00
C ASN A 194 40.71 33.55 -5.13
N ILE A 195 40.54 34.80 -4.70
CA ILE A 195 39.37 35.22 -3.92
C ILE A 195 38.08 35.00 -4.71
N LYS A 196 38.04 35.43 -5.98
CA LYS A 196 36.85 35.29 -6.83
C LYS A 196 36.52 33.82 -7.08
N LEU A 197 37.52 32.99 -7.37
CA LEU A 197 37.32 31.56 -7.61
C LEU A 197 36.82 30.85 -6.34
N ARG A 198 37.43 31.14 -5.19
CA ARG A 198 37.03 30.57 -3.90
C ARG A 198 35.61 30.97 -3.52
N GLY A 199 35.27 32.25 -3.57
CA GLY A 199 33.92 32.74 -3.23
C GLY A 199 32.84 32.08 -4.08
N ALA A 200 33.08 31.97 -5.40
CA ALA A 200 32.14 31.36 -6.33
C ALA A 200 31.96 29.84 -6.11
N LEU A 201 33.05 29.10 -5.90
CA LEU A 201 33.01 27.66 -5.64
C LEU A 201 32.40 27.34 -4.28
N THR A 202 32.89 27.99 -3.21
CA THR A 202 32.42 27.75 -1.85
C THR A 202 30.95 28.12 -1.71
N GLY A 203 30.51 29.26 -2.25
CA GLY A 203 29.10 29.66 -2.20
C GLY A 203 28.16 28.65 -2.89
N SER A 204 28.55 28.15 -4.07
CA SER A 204 27.75 27.17 -4.82
C SER A 204 27.67 25.83 -4.09
N LEU A 205 28.79 25.35 -3.53
CA LEU A 205 28.86 24.10 -2.78
C LEU A 205 28.10 24.19 -1.46
N THR A 206 28.21 25.32 -0.75
CA THR A 206 27.45 25.57 0.48
C THR A 206 25.96 25.57 0.20
N SER A 207 25.51 26.19 -0.90
CA SER A 207 24.09 26.21 -1.24
C SER A 207 23.55 24.83 -1.62
N LEU A 208 24.31 24.03 -2.38
CA LEU A 208 23.96 22.63 -2.63
C LEU A 208 23.88 21.82 -1.33
N LYS A 209 24.85 21.98 -0.43
CA LYS A 209 24.80 21.37 0.90
C LYS A 209 23.54 21.79 1.66
N THR A 210 23.19 23.07 1.65
CA THR A 210 21.96 23.57 2.28
C THR A 210 20.70 22.97 1.63
N GLN A 211 20.65 22.81 0.31
CA GLN A 211 19.53 22.14 -0.37
C GLN A 211 19.40 20.68 0.05
N PHE A 212 20.51 19.93 0.03
CA PHE A 212 20.50 18.53 0.46
C PHE A 212 20.11 18.40 1.93
N ASN A 213 20.65 19.24 2.82
CA ASN A 213 20.27 19.24 4.24
C ASN A 213 18.78 19.57 4.46
N ARG A 214 18.17 20.40 3.59
CA ARG A 214 16.72 20.71 3.64
C ARG A 214 15.87 19.56 3.14
N TYR A 215 16.31 18.86 2.10
CA TYR A 215 15.65 17.62 1.66
C TYR A 215 15.80 16.53 2.72
N GLU A 216 16.98 16.47 3.36
CA GLU A 216 17.24 15.69 4.56
C GLU A 216 16.44 16.18 5.78
N SER A 217 15.65 17.25 5.72
CA SER A 217 14.70 17.63 6.75
C SER A 217 13.24 17.57 6.29
N LEU A 218 12.96 17.06 5.07
CA LEU A 218 11.64 17.02 4.43
C LEU A 218 10.99 18.40 4.24
N ASN A 219 11.78 19.48 4.31
CA ASN A 219 11.31 20.82 3.99
C ASN A 219 11.39 21.04 2.47
N LEU A 220 10.31 20.66 1.77
CA LEU A 220 10.16 20.82 0.31
C LEU A 220 9.47 22.15 -0.06
N SER A 221 9.17 23.02 0.89
CA SER A 221 8.32 24.19 0.69
C SER A 221 9.03 25.33 -0.05
N GLU A 222 10.33 25.49 0.15
CA GLU A 222 11.09 26.61 -0.40
C GLU A 222 11.75 26.28 -1.75
N ASN A 223 11.71 27.26 -2.66
CA ASN A 223 12.55 27.29 -3.86
C ASN A 223 13.70 28.26 -3.59
N ILE A 224 14.94 27.82 -3.82
CA ILE A 224 16.07 28.73 -3.86
C ILE A 224 16.16 29.28 -5.27
N ASP A 225 15.84 30.56 -5.42
CA ASP A 225 15.93 31.27 -6.69
C ASP A 225 17.38 31.66 -6.98
N LYS A 226 17.81 31.30 -8.19
CA LYS A 226 19.03 31.73 -8.91
C LYS A 226 20.34 31.73 -8.12
N ILE A 227 21.12 30.67 -8.33
CA ILE A 227 22.57 30.69 -8.13
C ILE A 227 23.18 30.82 -9.53
N ASP A 228 23.50 32.05 -9.92
CA ASP A 228 24.00 32.33 -11.26
C ASP A 228 25.52 32.15 -11.33
N ILE A 229 26.02 30.93 -11.08
CA ILE A 229 27.46 30.66 -11.13
C ILE A 229 27.75 29.25 -11.66
N TYR A 230 28.49 29.24 -12.78
CA TYR A 230 29.01 28.14 -13.58
C TYR A 230 27.99 27.10 -14.12
N ASP A 231 28.10 26.79 -15.41
CA ASP A 231 27.15 25.92 -16.12
C ASP A 231 27.13 24.49 -15.54
N GLU A 232 28.27 24.03 -15.02
CA GLU A 232 28.41 22.72 -14.39
C GLU A 232 27.55 22.58 -13.11
N PHE A 233 27.35 23.65 -12.34
CA PHE A 233 26.51 23.63 -11.15
C PHE A 233 25.01 23.81 -11.46
N ILE A 234 24.67 24.51 -12.55
CA ILE A 234 23.28 24.67 -13.00
C ILE A 234 22.62 23.32 -13.27
N SER A 235 23.33 22.40 -13.95
CA SER A 235 22.81 21.05 -14.22
C SER A 235 22.57 20.28 -12.93
N LEU A 236 23.49 20.37 -11.95
CA LEU A 236 23.36 19.68 -10.67
C LEU A 236 22.17 20.23 -9.85
N ILE A 237 21.97 21.55 -9.81
CA ILE A 237 20.82 22.18 -9.14
C ILE A 237 19.50 21.80 -9.84
N LYS A 238 19.50 21.64 -11.17
CA LYS A 238 18.32 21.15 -11.88
C LYS A 238 18.00 19.71 -11.47
N SER A 239 19.00 18.85 -11.34
CA SER A 239 18.82 17.48 -10.86
C SER A 239 18.31 17.44 -9.41
N THR A 240 18.77 18.32 -8.51
CA THR A 240 18.26 18.40 -7.14
C THR A 240 16.79 18.84 -7.10
N LYS A 241 16.38 19.77 -7.97
CA LYS A 241 14.97 20.16 -8.13
C LYS A 241 14.10 19.02 -8.65
N THR A 242 14.57 18.25 -9.62
CA THR A 242 13.87 17.04 -10.08
C THR A 242 13.71 16.05 -8.94
N LEU A 243 14.77 15.80 -8.16
CA LEU A 243 14.74 14.92 -6.99
C LEU A 243 13.71 15.39 -5.95
N LYS A 244 13.69 16.69 -5.61
CA LYS A 244 12.66 17.30 -4.74
C LYS A 244 11.24 17.00 -5.22
N ASN A 245 10.97 17.19 -6.51
CA ASN A 245 9.65 16.97 -7.09
C ASN A 245 9.25 15.49 -7.04
N VAL A 246 10.18 14.58 -7.35
CA VAL A 246 9.94 13.13 -7.25
C VAL A 246 9.64 12.72 -5.81
N ILE A 247 10.41 13.20 -4.83
CA ILE A 247 10.16 12.95 -3.39
C ILE A 247 8.78 13.49 -2.99
N GLY A 248 8.43 14.71 -3.43
CA GLY A 248 7.11 15.30 -3.17
C GLY A 248 5.95 14.48 -3.76
N LEU A 249 6.11 13.96 -4.98
CA LEU A 249 5.13 13.06 -5.61
C LEU A 249 4.99 11.74 -4.84
N ILE A 250 6.11 11.15 -4.39
CA ILE A 250 6.11 9.92 -3.58
C ILE A 250 5.38 10.16 -2.25
N LEU A 251 5.71 11.22 -1.52
CA LEU A 251 5.06 11.54 -0.24
C LEU A 251 3.56 11.78 -0.39
N ASN A 252 3.16 12.50 -1.45
CA ASN A 252 1.74 12.67 -1.77
C ASN A 252 1.08 11.33 -2.12
N GLY A 253 1.75 10.45 -2.86
CA GLY A 253 1.27 9.11 -3.17
C GLY A 253 1.09 8.24 -1.92
N ILE A 254 2.04 8.30 -0.97
CA ILE A 254 1.97 7.58 0.31
C ILE A 254 0.81 8.11 1.16
N ASN A 255 0.69 9.44 1.30
CA ASN A 255 -0.41 10.06 2.05
C ASN A 255 -1.78 9.73 1.45
N ASN A 256 -1.90 9.80 0.12
CA ASN A 256 -3.13 9.42 -0.57
C ASN A 256 -3.46 7.94 -0.37
N SER A 257 -2.46 7.06 -0.45
CA SER A 257 -2.64 5.63 -0.18
C SER A 257 -3.08 5.37 1.26
N SER A 258 -2.47 6.06 2.23
CA SER A 258 -2.88 5.96 3.65
C SER A 258 -4.35 6.37 3.82
N ASN A 259 -4.79 7.49 3.23
CA ASN A 259 -6.19 7.89 3.26
C ASN A 259 -7.13 6.85 2.63
N ILE A 260 -6.76 6.26 1.48
CA ILE A 260 -7.53 5.20 0.82
C ILE A 260 -7.67 3.98 1.76
N TYR A 261 -6.62 3.59 2.48
CA TYR A 261 -6.70 2.49 3.44
C TYR A 261 -7.56 2.84 4.65
N ILE A 262 -7.52 4.07 5.16
CA ILE A 262 -8.42 4.54 6.24
C ILE A 262 -9.88 4.44 5.78
N ASP A 263 -10.18 4.89 4.57
CA ASP A 263 -11.53 4.84 4.00
C ASP A 263 -11.98 3.39 3.78
N SER A 264 -11.08 2.55 3.27
CA SER A 264 -11.33 1.11 3.10
C SER A 264 -11.61 0.44 4.46
N ASN A 265 -10.88 0.80 5.52
CA ASN A 265 -11.12 0.27 6.86
C ASN A 265 -12.48 0.71 7.42
N ARG A 266 -12.87 1.98 7.21
CA ARG A 266 -14.22 2.46 7.58
C ARG A 266 -15.32 1.68 6.84
N TYR A 267 -15.12 1.43 5.56
CA TYR A 267 -16.04 0.65 4.74
C TYR A 267 -16.18 -0.80 5.22
N ILE A 268 -15.05 -1.48 5.50
CA ILE A 268 -15.04 -2.85 6.04
C ILE A 268 -15.74 -2.90 7.40
N LYS A 269 -15.48 -1.94 8.30
CA LYS A 269 -16.16 -1.85 9.61
C LYS A 269 -17.67 -1.64 9.45
N SER A 270 -18.11 -0.82 8.50
CA SER A 270 -19.53 -0.63 8.18
C SER A 270 -20.18 -1.93 7.71
N GLN A 271 -19.57 -2.62 6.74
CA GLN A 271 -20.09 -3.91 6.25
C GLN A 271 -20.17 -4.95 7.38
N SER A 272 -19.15 -5.01 8.26
CA SER A 272 -19.17 -5.92 9.40
C SER A 272 -20.35 -5.62 10.34
N ASN A 273 -20.63 -4.35 10.60
CA ASN A 273 -21.75 -3.92 11.45
C ASN A 273 -23.12 -4.19 10.81
N GLU A 274 -23.22 -4.23 9.48
CA GLU A 274 -24.44 -4.59 8.76
C GLU A 274 -24.67 -6.11 8.70
N ILE A 275 -23.61 -6.90 8.54
CA ILE A 275 -23.72 -8.37 8.44
C ILE A 275 -23.96 -9.03 9.80
N LEU A 276 -23.44 -8.46 10.89
CA LEU A 276 -23.62 -9.00 12.24
C LEU A 276 -25.10 -9.23 12.64
N PRO A 277 -26.00 -8.24 12.56
CA PRO A 277 -27.41 -8.45 12.87
C PRO A 277 -28.09 -9.39 11.89
N LEU A 278 -27.64 -9.44 10.62
CA LEU A 278 -28.17 -10.36 9.63
C LEU A 278 -27.91 -11.83 10.01
N THR A 279 -26.69 -12.12 10.48
CA THR A 279 -26.31 -13.45 10.98
C THR A 279 -27.15 -13.85 12.20
N GLN A 280 -27.41 -12.92 13.13
CA GLN A 280 -28.28 -13.16 14.30
C GLN A 280 -29.72 -13.44 13.89
N ASN A 281 -30.27 -12.67 12.94
CA ASN A 281 -31.62 -12.87 12.42
C ASN A 281 -31.76 -14.24 11.71
N ILE A 282 -30.77 -14.64 10.92
CA ILE A 282 -30.75 -15.95 10.27
C ILE A 282 -30.72 -17.08 11.30
N ALA A 283 -29.93 -16.94 12.37
CA ALA A 283 -29.90 -17.92 13.46
C ALA A 283 -31.29 -18.11 14.09
N SER A 284 -31.99 -17.01 14.39
CA SER A 284 -33.36 -17.04 14.92
C SER A 284 -34.35 -17.67 13.94
N LEU A 285 -34.22 -17.36 12.64
CA LEU A 285 -35.08 -17.94 11.60
C LEU A 285 -34.86 -19.45 11.44
N ILE A 286 -33.63 -19.93 11.58
CA ILE A 286 -33.32 -21.36 11.57
C ILE A 286 -34.00 -22.07 12.73
N GLU A 287 -33.89 -21.52 13.95
CA GLU A 287 -34.52 -22.10 15.15
C GLU A 287 -36.04 -22.15 15.02
N GLU A 288 -36.66 -21.05 14.55
CA GLU A 288 -38.10 -20.99 14.31
C GLU A 288 -38.54 -21.98 13.22
N ALA A 289 -37.83 -22.04 12.10
CA ALA A 289 -38.15 -22.96 11.01
C ALA A 289 -37.98 -24.43 11.40
N SER A 290 -36.96 -24.76 12.20
CA SER A 290 -36.79 -26.10 12.79
C SER A 290 -37.98 -26.47 13.66
N ARG A 291 -38.43 -25.57 14.54
CA ARG A 291 -39.58 -25.81 15.40
C ARG A 291 -40.85 -26.01 14.57
N VAL A 292 -41.12 -25.13 13.61
CA VAL A 292 -42.27 -25.25 12.71
C VAL A 292 -42.23 -26.56 11.92
N GLY A 293 -41.07 -26.98 11.42
CA GLY A 293 -40.92 -28.26 10.72
C GLY A 293 -41.25 -29.46 11.61
N GLN A 294 -40.88 -29.41 12.89
CA GLN A 294 -41.19 -30.45 13.86
C GLN A 294 -42.69 -30.48 14.21
N ASP A 295 -43.29 -29.31 14.46
CA ASP A 295 -44.73 -29.18 14.71
C ASP A 295 -45.57 -29.72 13.53
N ILE A 296 -45.14 -29.45 12.29
CA ILE A 296 -45.79 -29.99 11.08
C ILE A 296 -45.71 -31.52 11.07
N ASN A 297 -44.55 -32.11 11.36
CA ASN A 297 -44.42 -33.57 11.36
C ASN A 297 -45.30 -34.25 12.41
N ASP A 298 -45.42 -33.65 13.59
CA ASP A 298 -46.30 -34.15 14.65
C ASP A 298 -47.77 -34.04 14.24
N LEU A 299 -48.18 -32.91 13.67
CA LEU A 299 -49.54 -32.72 13.14
C LEU A 299 -49.86 -33.71 12.01
N LEU A 300 -48.93 -33.94 11.08
CA LEU A 300 -49.13 -34.91 10.01
C LEU A 300 -49.27 -36.34 10.55
N SER A 301 -48.49 -36.71 11.56
CA SER A 301 -48.61 -38.01 12.21
C SER A 301 -49.96 -38.18 12.93
N MET A 302 -50.48 -37.10 13.52
CA MET A 302 -51.82 -37.09 14.11
C MET A 302 -52.92 -37.25 13.05
N ILE A 303 -52.79 -36.58 11.90
CA ILE A 303 -53.74 -36.70 10.78
C ILE A 303 -53.70 -38.10 10.16
N GLU A 304 -52.51 -38.70 9.99
CA GLU A 304 -52.36 -40.08 9.50
C GLU A 304 -53.12 -41.06 10.41
N ARG A 305 -52.91 -40.96 11.73
CA ARG A 305 -53.62 -41.79 12.71
C ARG A 305 -55.14 -41.55 12.70
N GLY A 306 -55.57 -40.29 12.70
CA GLY A 306 -57.00 -39.96 12.65
C GLY A 306 -57.69 -40.42 11.37
N SER A 307 -56.97 -40.38 10.24
CA SER A 307 -57.47 -40.89 8.96
C SER A 307 -57.61 -42.42 8.97
N GLU A 308 -56.69 -43.13 9.61
CA GLU A 308 -56.77 -44.59 9.76
C GLU A 308 -57.93 -44.99 10.69
N GLU A 309 -58.10 -44.31 11.82
CA GLU A 309 -59.26 -44.50 12.71
C GLU A 309 -60.58 -44.23 11.96
N MET A 310 -60.63 -43.19 11.12
CA MET A 310 -61.80 -42.88 10.30
C MET A 310 -62.09 -43.99 9.28
N LYS A 311 -61.06 -44.56 8.61
CA LYS A 311 -61.25 -45.70 7.70
C LYS A 311 -61.86 -46.91 8.41
N ILE A 312 -61.40 -47.21 9.62
CA ILE A 312 -61.94 -48.30 10.43
C ILE A 312 -63.41 -48.03 10.76
N ALA A 313 -63.75 -46.83 11.23
CA ALA A 313 -65.12 -46.44 11.55
C ALA A 313 -66.05 -46.49 10.33
N ILE A 314 -65.61 -45.98 9.17
CA ILE A 314 -66.37 -46.04 7.91
C ILE A 314 -66.63 -47.49 7.49
N SER A 315 -65.62 -48.37 7.59
CA SER A 315 -65.76 -49.80 7.28
C SER A 315 -66.78 -50.48 8.19
N GLU A 316 -66.77 -50.15 9.49
CA GLU A 316 -67.74 -50.66 10.46
C GLU A 316 -69.17 -50.17 10.18
N ILE A 317 -69.34 -48.87 9.88
CA ILE A 317 -70.63 -48.29 9.48
C ILE A 317 -71.14 -48.97 8.21
N SER A 318 -70.29 -49.16 7.21
CA SER A 318 -70.63 -49.85 5.96
C SER A 318 -71.13 -51.27 6.25
N LYS A 319 -70.40 -52.02 7.08
CA LYS A 319 -70.79 -53.39 7.47
C LYS A 319 -72.14 -53.41 8.20
N ASN A 320 -72.33 -52.53 9.19
CA ASN A 320 -73.56 -52.44 9.96
C ASN A 320 -74.75 -52.02 9.09
N THR A 321 -74.53 -51.16 8.10
CA THR A 321 -75.55 -50.73 7.14
C THR A 321 -75.99 -51.90 6.25
N ILE A 322 -75.04 -52.69 5.74
CA ILE A 322 -75.32 -53.90 4.95
C ILE A 322 -76.08 -54.94 5.79
N GLU A 323 -75.66 -55.18 7.04
CA GLU A 323 -76.37 -56.08 7.94
C GLU A 323 -77.80 -55.61 8.23
N THR A 324 -77.99 -54.31 8.45
CA THR A 324 -79.31 -53.71 8.71
C THR A 324 -80.23 -53.85 7.49
N SER A 325 -79.72 -53.58 6.28
CA SER A 325 -80.46 -53.80 5.03
C SER A 325 -80.87 -55.27 4.87
N ASN A 326 -79.97 -56.22 5.18
CA ASN A 326 -80.29 -57.65 5.14
C ASN A 326 -81.35 -58.06 6.17
N ARG A 327 -81.32 -57.48 7.38
CA ARG A 327 -82.36 -57.70 8.41
C ARG A 327 -83.71 -57.15 7.96
N ALA A 328 -83.73 -55.94 7.38
CA ALA A 328 -84.94 -55.33 6.83
C ALA A 328 -85.56 -56.20 5.72
N LYS A 329 -84.75 -56.73 4.79
CA LYS A 329 -85.22 -57.68 3.77
C LYS A 329 -85.85 -58.95 4.36
N ARG A 330 -85.23 -59.55 5.37
CA ARG A 330 -85.79 -60.73 6.06
C ARG A 330 -87.10 -60.41 6.76
N LEU A 331 -87.20 -59.23 7.40
CA LEU A 331 -88.42 -58.78 8.05
C LEU A 331 -89.55 -58.59 7.04
N ARG A 332 -89.28 -58.00 5.87
CA ARG A 332 -90.25 -57.90 4.78
C ARG A 332 -90.77 -59.26 4.33
N THR A 333 -89.88 -60.23 4.12
CA THR A 333 -90.28 -61.60 3.78
C THR A 333 -91.19 -62.20 4.85
N ALA A 334 -90.81 -62.09 6.13
CA ALA A 334 -91.63 -62.59 7.24
C ALA A 334 -92.99 -61.89 7.35
N SER A 335 -93.06 -60.58 7.12
CA SER A 335 -94.31 -59.82 7.07
C SER A 335 -95.21 -60.25 5.90
N THR A 336 -94.65 -60.49 4.72
CA THR A 336 -95.40 -61.02 3.56
C THR A 336 -95.92 -62.43 3.81
N GLU A 337 -95.11 -63.32 4.40
CA GLU A 337 -95.55 -64.67 4.78
C GLU A 337 -96.68 -64.62 5.82
N MET A 338 -96.60 -63.68 6.78
CA MET A 338 -97.65 -63.45 7.77
C MET A 338 -98.96 -62.97 7.13
N GLU A 339 -98.89 -62.02 6.19
CA GLU A 339 -100.06 -61.56 5.43
C GLU A 339 -100.74 -62.72 4.68
N GLU A 340 -99.97 -63.63 4.07
CA GLU A 340 -100.49 -64.81 3.39
C GLU A 340 -101.18 -65.79 4.37
N GLN A 341 -100.55 -66.07 5.52
CA GLN A 341 -101.13 -66.93 6.55
C GLN A 341 -102.44 -66.36 7.11
N VAL A 342 -102.47 -65.04 7.35
CA VAL A 342 -103.67 -64.35 7.85
C VAL A 342 -104.79 -64.36 6.80
N HIS A 343 -104.47 -64.19 5.52
CA HIS A 343 -105.46 -64.33 4.43
C HIS A 343 -106.05 -65.75 4.37
N ASN A 344 -105.24 -66.79 4.62
CA ASN A 344 -105.73 -68.16 4.70
C ASN A 344 -106.62 -68.40 5.94
N LEU A 345 -106.30 -67.74 7.07
CA LEU A 345 -107.15 -67.76 8.26
C LEU A 345 -108.49 -67.06 8.03
N GLU A 346 -108.50 -65.89 7.36
CA GLU A 346 -109.72 -65.18 6.97
C GLU A 346 -110.64 -66.06 6.12
N ARG A 347 -110.09 -66.75 5.12
CA ARG A 347 -110.85 -67.73 4.30
C ARG A 347 -111.43 -68.86 5.15
N SER A 348 -110.67 -69.37 6.11
CA SER A 348 -111.12 -70.46 7.00
C SER A 348 -112.24 -69.98 7.94
N MET A 349 -112.17 -68.73 8.43
CA MET A 349 -113.21 -68.14 9.27
C MET A 349 -114.52 -67.92 8.50
N LEU A 350 -114.45 -67.50 7.24
CA LEU A 350 -115.63 -67.41 6.36
C LEU A 350 -116.31 -68.77 6.19
N GLN A 351 -115.54 -69.85 6.02
CA GLN A 351 -116.09 -71.21 5.95
C GLN A 351 -116.75 -71.63 7.28
N ILE A 352 -116.14 -71.31 8.43
CA ILE A 352 -116.74 -71.60 9.74
C ILE A 352 -118.07 -70.84 9.89
N ARG A 353 -118.12 -69.56 9.51
CA ARG A 353 -119.37 -68.77 9.53
C ARG A 353 -120.47 -69.43 8.70
N GLU A 354 -120.18 -69.82 7.46
CA GLU A 354 -121.15 -70.47 6.56
C GLU A 354 -121.68 -71.79 7.16
N ILE A 355 -120.79 -72.59 7.76
CA ILE A 355 -121.16 -73.83 8.45
C ILE A 355 -122.01 -73.53 9.68
N SER A 356 -121.63 -72.55 10.50
CA SER A 356 -122.38 -72.13 11.69
C SER A 356 -123.79 -71.65 11.34
N GLU A 357 -123.94 -70.79 10.32
CA GLU A 357 -125.24 -70.34 9.83
C GLU A 357 -126.12 -71.52 9.37
N THR A 358 -125.51 -72.49 8.67
CA THR A 358 -126.21 -73.72 8.26
C THR A 358 -126.67 -74.54 9.47
N ILE A 359 -125.82 -74.74 10.48
CA ILE A 359 -126.17 -75.49 11.70
C ILE A 359 -127.25 -74.75 12.49
N LYS A 360 -127.20 -73.42 12.57
CA LYS A 360 -128.25 -72.59 13.19
C LYS A 360 -129.59 -72.81 12.50
N GLY A 361 -129.62 -72.78 11.16
CA GLY A 361 -130.81 -73.10 10.38
C GLY A 361 -131.34 -74.51 10.67
N ILE A 362 -130.47 -75.52 10.77
CA ILE A 362 -130.85 -76.90 11.14
C ILE A 362 -131.41 -76.94 12.57
N ALA A 363 -130.80 -76.24 13.51
CA ALA A 363 -131.25 -76.18 14.91
C ALA A 363 -132.62 -75.50 15.04
N GLU A 364 -132.85 -74.39 14.33
CA GLU A 364 -134.15 -73.72 14.26
C GLU A 364 -135.22 -74.62 13.64
N GLN A 365 -134.92 -75.30 12.54
CA GLN A 365 -135.80 -76.30 11.93
C GLN A 365 -136.10 -77.47 12.89
N THR A 366 -135.09 -77.96 13.60
CA THR A 366 -135.24 -79.06 14.58
C THR A 366 -136.09 -78.61 15.77
N ASN A 367 -135.90 -77.38 16.26
CA ASN A 367 -136.72 -76.79 17.32
C ASN A 367 -138.18 -76.63 16.88
N LEU A 368 -138.44 -76.23 15.63
CA LEU A 368 -139.79 -76.16 15.05
C LEU A 368 -140.42 -77.55 14.89
N LEU A 369 -139.67 -78.53 14.39
CA LEU A 369 -140.10 -79.92 14.29
C LEU A 369 -140.45 -80.52 15.66
N ALA A 370 -139.57 -80.29 16.65
CA ALA A 370 -139.77 -80.74 18.02
C ALA A 370 -140.94 -80.02 18.70
N LEU A 371 -141.14 -78.73 18.43
CA LEU A 371 -142.31 -77.98 18.89
C LEU A 371 -143.61 -78.56 18.31
N ASN A 372 -143.65 -78.82 17.00
CA ASN A 372 -144.79 -79.45 16.34
C ASN A 372 -145.07 -80.85 16.92
N ALA A 373 -144.03 -81.64 17.18
CA ALA A 373 -144.14 -82.95 17.82
C ALA A 373 -144.64 -82.86 19.28
N SER A 374 -144.17 -81.91 20.08
CA SER A 374 -144.67 -81.67 21.43
C SER A 374 -146.14 -81.24 21.45
N ILE A 375 -146.57 -80.41 20.48
CA ILE A 375 -147.98 -80.03 20.32
C ILE A 375 -148.84 -81.26 20.01
N GLU A 376 -148.43 -82.10 19.07
CA GLU A 376 -149.20 -83.30 18.69
C GLU A 376 -149.18 -84.37 19.80
N ALA A 377 -148.08 -84.50 20.54
CA ALA A 377 -147.99 -85.36 21.71
C ALA A 377 -148.90 -84.89 22.86
N ALA A 378 -149.02 -83.58 23.09
CA ALA A 378 -149.99 -83.01 24.05
C ALA A 378 -151.44 -83.25 23.60
N ARG A 379 -151.70 -83.22 22.28
CA ARG A 379 -153.01 -83.48 21.66
C ARG A 379 -153.49 -84.93 21.85
N ALA A 380 -152.57 -85.89 21.94
CA ALA A 380 -152.85 -87.31 22.14
C ALA A 380 -153.15 -87.70 23.62
N GLY A 381 -153.09 -86.76 24.57
CA GLY A 381 -153.43 -87.00 25.98
C GLY A 381 -152.49 -87.99 26.70
N GLU A 382 -153.03 -88.87 27.56
CA GLU A 382 -152.24 -89.85 28.35
C GLU A 382 -151.37 -90.77 27.47
N ALA A 383 -151.82 -91.14 26.26
CA ALA A 383 -151.07 -92.02 25.34
C ALA A 383 -149.81 -91.34 24.74
N GLY A 384 -149.75 -90.01 24.75
CA GLY A 384 -148.65 -89.23 24.15
C GLY A 384 -147.54 -88.82 25.12
N LYS A 385 -147.66 -89.11 26.43
CA LYS A 385 -146.72 -88.63 27.47
C LYS A 385 -145.25 -88.95 27.19
N GLY A 386 -144.94 -90.19 26.77
CA GLY A 386 -143.56 -90.59 26.45
C GLY A 386 -142.98 -89.83 25.26
N PHE A 387 -143.78 -89.60 24.23
CA PHE A 387 -143.41 -88.79 23.06
C PHE A 387 -143.25 -87.31 23.40
N ALA A 388 -144.10 -86.76 24.28
CA ALA A 388 -144.01 -85.38 24.72
C ALA A 388 -142.69 -85.10 25.47
N VAL A 389 -142.20 -86.04 26.28
CA VAL A 389 -140.90 -85.93 26.97
C VAL A 389 -139.76 -85.91 25.94
N VAL A 390 -139.77 -86.83 24.97
CA VAL A 390 -138.73 -86.87 23.92
C VAL A 390 -138.76 -85.62 23.05
N ALA A 391 -139.94 -85.17 22.62
CA ALA A 391 -140.08 -83.96 21.81
C ALA A 391 -139.61 -82.70 22.57
N ASN A 392 -139.91 -82.59 23.87
CA ASN A 392 -139.37 -81.51 24.70
C ASN A 392 -137.85 -81.60 24.89
N GLU A 393 -137.29 -82.80 25.03
CA GLU A 393 -135.82 -82.98 25.13
C GLU A 393 -135.13 -82.60 23.82
N VAL A 394 -135.69 -82.97 22.67
CA VAL A 394 -135.18 -82.57 21.34
C VAL A 394 -135.30 -81.06 21.14
N LYS A 395 -136.40 -80.45 21.60
CA LYS A 395 -136.60 -79.00 21.56
C LYS A 395 -135.56 -78.25 22.39
N GLU A 396 -135.32 -78.69 23.63
CA GLU A 396 -134.29 -78.12 24.50
C GLU A 396 -132.87 -78.36 23.95
N LEU A 397 -132.61 -79.52 23.35
CA LEU A 397 -131.34 -79.80 22.67
C LEU A 397 -131.13 -78.87 21.47
N ALA A 398 -132.14 -78.69 20.62
CA ALA A 398 -132.09 -77.79 19.47
C ALA A 398 -131.85 -76.33 19.89
N LYS A 399 -132.49 -75.89 20.98
CA LYS A 399 -132.24 -74.58 21.59
C LYS A 399 -130.80 -74.44 22.09
N LYS A 400 -130.28 -75.43 22.83
CA LYS A 400 -128.86 -75.46 23.25
C LYS A 400 -127.90 -75.40 22.06
N VAL A 401 -128.19 -76.11 20.97
CA VAL A 401 -127.37 -76.06 19.75
C VAL A 401 -127.38 -74.64 19.16
N SER A 402 -128.55 -73.99 19.07
CA SER A 402 -128.63 -72.59 18.62
C SER A 402 -127.85 -71.62 19.51
N ASP A 403 -127.92 -71.81 20.84
CA ASP A 403 -127.17 -70.99 21.80
C ASP A 403 -125.65 -71.19 21.62
N PHE A 404 -125.18 -72.43 21.47
CA PHE A 404 -123.77 -72.74 21.16
C PHE A 404 -123.31 -72.16 19.82
N ILE A 405 -124.15 -72.18 18.79
CA ILE A 405 -123.82 -71.52 17.52
C ILE A 405 -123.71 -70.00 17.70
N GLY A 406 -124.57 -69.37 18.50
CA GLY A 406 -124.44 -67.95 18.83
C GLY A 406 -123.12 -67.61 19.53
N GLU A 407 -122.62 -68.50 20.40
CA GLU A 407 -121.28 -68.37 20.97
C GLU A 407 -120.17 -68.52 19.91
N ILE A 408 -120.29 -69.46 18.96
CA ILE A 408 -119.35 -69.61 17.84
C ILE A 408 -119.35 -68.37 16.95
N GLU A 409 -120.51 -67.83 16.57
CA GLU A 409 -120.63 -66.59 15.79
C GLU A 409 -119.91 -65.42 16.49
N LYS A 410 -120.04 -65.32 17.82
CA LYS A 410 -119.33 -64.32 18.63
C LYS A 410 -117.81 -64.52 18.60
N ILE A 411 -117.33 -65.76 18.75
CA ILE A 411 -115.90 -66.09 18.68
C ILE A 411 -115.34 -65.78 17.29
N VAL A 412 -116.05 -66.15 16.22
CA VAL A 412 -115.66 -65.85 14.83
C VAL A 412 -115.56 -64.33 14.61
N GLY A 413 -116.52 -63.55 15.13
CA GLY A 413 -116.44 -62.08 15.06
C GLY A 413 -115.22 -61.49 15.77
N GLN A 414 -114.85 -62.03 16.95
CA GLN A 414 -113.62 -61.63 17.64
C GLN A 414 -112.35 -62.03 16.87
N PHE A 415 -112.35 -63.20 16.23
CA PHE A 415 -111.24 -63.64 15.37
C PHE A 415 -111.09 -62.75 14.14
N GLU A 416 -112.18 -62.34 13.49
CA GLU A 416 -112.14 -61.41 12.35
C GLU A 416 -111.55 -60.05 12.72
N GLU A 417 -111.93 -59.51 13.90
CA GLU A 417 -111.36 -58.26 14.41
C GLU A 417 -109.84 -58.41 14.65
N THR A 418 -109.43 -59.53 15.26
CA THR A 418 -108.01 -59.86 15.49
C THR A 418 -107.23 -60.01 14.18
N VAL A 419 -107.83 -60.66 13.17
CA VAL A 419 -107.27 -60.81 11.82
C VAL A 419 -107.07 -59.46 11.16
N LYS A 420 -108.06 -58.57 11.20
CA LYS A 420 -107.96 -57.21 10.64
C LYS A 420 -106.86 -56.40 11.30
N ASP A 421 -106.77 -56.43 12.63
CA ASP A 421 -105.71 -55.74 13.37
C ASP A 421 -104.32 -56.31 13.00
N THR A 422 -104.20 -57.64 12.87
CA THR A 422 -102.95 -58.29 12.46
C THR A 422 -102.50 -57.87 11.05
N VAL A 423 -103.42 -57.81 10.07
CA VAL A 423 -103.10 -57.30 8.72
C VAL A 423 -102.66 -55.84 8.77
N GLN A 424 -103.34 -55.01 9.56
CA GLN A 424 -102.95 -53.61 9.72
C GLN A 424 -101.52 -53.50 10.30
N LYS A 425 -101.20 -54.29 11.34
CA LYS A 425 -99.85 -54.32 11.93
C LYS A 425 -98.78 -54.83 10.98
N ALA A 426 -99.11 -55.80 10.12
CA ALA A 426 -98.20 -56.26 9.07
C ALA A 426 -97.91 -55.16 8.03
N ARG A 427 -98.94 -54.41 7.61
CA ARG A 427 -98.77 -53.25 6.71
C ARG A 427 -97.95 -52.12 7.34
N GLU A 428 -98.22 -51.79 8.60
CA GLU A 428 -97.41 -50.83 9.37
C GLU A 428 -95.94 -51.28 9.44
N SER A 429 -95.69 -52.59 9.61
CA SER A 429 -94.34 -53.16 9.61
C SER A 429 -93.65 -53.05 8.25
N ASN A 430 -94.38 -53.28 7.15
CA ASN A 430 -93.83 -53.11 5.80
C ASN A 430 -93.45 -51.65 5.50
N LEU A 431 -94.27 -50.67 5.92
CA LEU A 431 -93.93 -49.25 5.80
C LEU A 431 -92.67 -48.89 6.59
N MET A 432 -92.54 -49.39 7.83
CA MET A 432 -91.32 -49.20 8.63
C MET A 432 -90.10 -49.85 7.97
N VAL A 433 -90.25 -50.98 7.28
CA VAL A 433 -89.15 -51.59 6.52
C VAL A 433 -88.73 -50.71 5.34
N ASP A 434 -89.67 -50.15 4.59
CA ASP A 434 -89.36 -49.25 3.46
C ASP A 434 -88.61 -47.99 3.94
N GLU A 435 -89.00 -47.43 5.10
CA GLU A 435 -88.27 -46.32 5.75
C GLU A 435 -86.83 -46.72 6.13
N VAL A 436 -86.64 -47.92 6.69
CA VAL A 436 -85.31 -48.44 7.02
C VAL A 436 -84.47 -48.64 5.76
N GLU A 437 -85.03 -49.19 4.68
CA GLU A 437 -84.31 -49.36 3.43
C GLU A 437 -83.88 -48.02 2.82
N GLN A 438 -84.77 -47.03 2.79
CA GLN A 438 -84.44 -45.69 2.35
C GLN A 438 -83.32 -45.07 3.20
N ALA A 439 -83.40 -45.18 4.53
CA ALA A 439 -82.37 -44.69 5.44
C ALA A 439 -81.01 -45.37 5.19
N THR A 440 -81.00 -46.70 5.01
CA THR A 440 -79.76 -47.43 4.70
C THR A 440 -79.15 -47.04 3.36
N SER A 441 -79.97 -46.73 2.35
CA SER A 441 -79.49 -46.23 1.06
C SER A 441 -78.82 -44.87 1.17
N VAL A 442 -79.38 -43.97 1.98
CA VAL A 442 -78.79 -42.64 2.24
C VAL A 442 -77.46 -42.79 2.99
N ILE A 443 -77.42 -43.66 4.01
CA ILE A 443 -76.18 -43.94 4.75
C ILE A 443 -75.10 -44.52 3.83
N ALA A 444 -75.45 -45.44 2.92
CA ALA A 444 -74.50 -46.00 1.96
C ALA A 444 -73.86 -44.92 1.06
N GLY A 445 -74.67 -43.98 0.54
CA GLY A 445 -74.15 -42.85 -0.25
C GLY A 445 -73.21 -41.95 0.58
N ALA A 446 -73.57 -41.68 1.84
CA ALA A 446 -72.71 -40.91 2.76
C ALA A 446 -71.39 -41.63 3.07
N VAL A 447 -71.41 -42.96 3.20
CA VAL A 447 -70.21 -43.80 3.40
C VAL A 447 -69.27 -43.74 2.19
N GLU A 448 -69.80 -43.77 0.97
CA GLU A 448 -69.00 -43.61 -0.26
C GLU A 448 -68.33 -42.23 -0.31
N GLU A 449 -69.08 -41.17 0.00
CA GLU A 449 -68.56 -39.80 0.04
C GLU A 449 -67.48 -39.63 1.11
N GLN A 450 -67.72 -40.13 2.33
CA GLN A 450 -66.73 -40.11 3.41
C GLN A 450 -65.45 -40.87 3.04
N THR A 451 -65.57 -42.00 2.34
CA THR A 451 -64.41 -42.77 1.87
C THR A 451 -63.57 -41.95 0.89
N ALA A 452 -64.21 -41.24 -0.04
CA ALA A 452 -63.53 -40.38 -1.00
C ALA A 452 -62.80 -39.22 -0.31
N VAL A 453 -63.46 -38.56 0.66
CA VAL A 453 -62.86 -37.47 1.45
C VAL A 453 -61.64 -37.95 2.23
N VAL A 454 -61.73 -39.10 2.92
CA VAL A 454 -60.61 -39.64 3.71
C VAL A 454 -59.42 -40.03 2.82
N SER A 455 -59.67 -40.62 1.65
CA SER A 455 -58.62 -40.87 0.65
C SER A 455 -57.92 -39.58 0.20
N GLY A 456 -58.68 -38.51 -0.05
CA GLY A 456 -58.13 -37.20 -0.37
C GLY A 456 -57.31 -36.58 0.77
N ILE A 457 -57.72 -36.78 2.03
CA ILE A 457 -56.93 -36.36 3.20
C ILE A 457 -55.60 -37.08 3.25
N VAL A 458 -55.58 -38.41 3.03
CA VAL A 458 -54.34 -39.20 3.03
C VAL A 458 -53.37 -38.76 1.92
N GLU A 459 -53.89 -38.48 0.72
CA GLU A 459 -53.09 -37.97 -0.38
C GLU A 459 -52.49 -36.59 -0.06
N ASN A 460 -53.31 -35.66 0.43
CA ASN A 460 -52.86 -34.33 0.84
C ASN A 460 -51.82 -34.39 1.98
N THR A 461 -52.00 -35.32 2.92
CA THR A 461 -51.07 -35.54 4.03
C THR A 461 -49.72 -36.04 3.52
N THR A 462 -49.72 -36.92 2.51
CA THR A 462 -48.49 -37.41 1.86
C THR A 462 -47.74 -36.27 1.17
N GLN A 463 -48.44 -35.43 0.40
CA GLN A 463 -47.83 -34.25 -0.24
C GLN A 463 -47.29 -33.23 0.78
N ALA A 464 -48.01 -33.02 1.90
CA ALA A 464 -47.56 -32.14 2.97
C ALA A 464 -46.29 -32.68 3.66
N LYS A 465 -46.15 -34.01 3.79
CA LYS A 465 -44.96 -34.68 4.32
C LYS A 465 -43.73 -34.46 3.43
N GLU A 466 -43.89 -34.57 2.11
CA GLU A 466 -42.82 -34.25 1.16
C GLU A 466 -42.35 -32.78 1.27
N LYS A 467 -43.31 -31.85 1.41
CA LYS A 467 -43.00 -30.42 1.64
C LYS A 467 -42.30 -30.19 2.97
N SER A 468 -42.70 -30.92 4.02
CA SER A 468 -42.03 -30.89 5.33
C SER A 468 -40.58 -31.35 5.25
N PHE A 469 -40.30 -32.46 4.53
CA PHE A 469 -38.93 -32.90 4.29
C PHE A 469 -38.10 -31.87 3.51
N SER A 470 -38.69 -31.23 2.50
CA SER A 470 -38.04 -30.13 1.78
C SER A 470 -37.73 -28.94 2.69
N LEU A 471 -38.62 -28.59 3.62
CA LEU A 471 -38.39 -27.54 4.61
C LEU A 471 -37.17 -27.88 5.49
N VAL A 472 -37.10 -29.09 6.03
CA VAL A 472 -35.97 -29.55 6.86
C VAL A 472 -34.65 -29.45 6.09
N SER A 473 -34.62 -29.87 4.82
CA SER A 473 -33.43 -29.74 3.97
C SER A 473 -33.02 -28.28 3.76
N LYS A 474 -33.99 -27.37 3.52
CA LYS A 474 -33.70 -25.93 3.39
C LYS A 474 -33.16 -25.30 4.67
N VAL A 475 -33.60 -25.77 5.83
CA VAL A 475 -33.06 -25.35 7.13
C VAL A 475 -31.60 -25.78 7.28
N GLU A 476 -31.22 -26.96 6.81
CA GLU A 476 -29.82 -27.38 6.79
C GLU A 476 -28.95 -26.49 5.88
N ASP A 477 -29.47 -26.11 4.71
CA ASP A 477 -28.77 -25.17 3.82
C ASP A 477 -28.63 -23.77 4.45
N LEU A 478 -29.66 -23.30 5.16
CA LEU A 478 -29.59 -22.04 5.92
C LEU A 478 -28.52 -22.09 7.02
N ASN A 479 -28.37 -23.22 7.73
CA ASN A 479 -27.28 -23.42 8.70
C ASN A 479 -25.90 -23.24 8.04
N LYS A 480 -25.69 -23.83 6.85
CA LYS A 480 -24.43 -23.66 6.10
C LYS A 480 -24.20 -22.21 5.68
N VAL A 481 -25.26 -21.47 5.35
CA VAL A 481 -25.18 -20.03 5.03
C VAL A 481 -24.82 -19.22 6.28
N GLN A 482 -25.43 -19.52 7.42
CA GLN A 482 -25.14 -18.87 8.70
C GLN A 482 -23.66 -19.06 9.09
N GLU A 483 -23.13 -20.28 8.94
CA GLU A 483 -21.71 -20.57 9.22
C GLU A 483 -20.78 -19.74 8.32
N LYS A 484 -21.07 -19.68 7.02
CA LYS A 484 -20.31 -18.85 6.07
C LYS A 484 -20.37 -17.37 6.40
N LEU A 485 -21.52 -16.85 6.84
CA LEU A 485 -21.66 -15.46 7.26
C LEU A 485 -20.87 -15.15 8.54
N SER A 486 -20.87 -16.08 9.50
CA SER A 486 -20.04 -15.97 10.71
C SER A 486 -18.55 -15.89 10.35
N LEU A 487 -18.08 -16.77 9.45
CA LEU A 487 -16.72 -16.74 8.94
C LEU A 487 -16.41 -15.45 8.16
N LEU A 488 -17.39 -14.91 7.41
CA LEU A 488 -17.24 -13.63 6.71
C LEU A 488 -17.06 -12.46 7.69
N ILE A 489 -17.79 -12.42 8.80
CA ILE A 489 -17.62 -11.40 9.84
C ILE A 489 -16.20 -11.46 10.42
N THR A 490 -15.73 -12.66 10.76
CA THR A 490 -14.36 -12.85 11.26
C THR A 490 -13.31 -12.37 10.25
N ASN A 491 -13.52 -12.64 8.95
CA ASN A 491 -12.67 -12.14 7.86
C ASN A 491 -12.65 -10.62 7.77
N LEU A 492 -13.82 -9.98 7.83
CA LEU A 492 -13.91 -8.52 7.75
C LEU A 492 -13.21 -7.88 8.95
N ASN A 493 -13.39 -8.42 10.15
CA ASN A 493 -12.70 -7.94 11.35
C ASN A 493 -11.17 -8.11 11.27
N LEU A 494 -10.70 -9.24 10.73
CA LEU A 494 -9.27 -9.44 10.48
C LEU A 494 -8.74 -8.44 9.47
N ASN A 495 -9.40 -8.32 8.31
CA ASN A 495 -9.00 -7.39 7.26
C ASN A 495 -8.98 -5.94 7.76
N ALA A 496 -9.98 -5.53 8.54
CA ALA A 496 -10.02 -4.21 9.17
C ALA A 496 -8.78 -3.97 10.04
N SER A 497 -8.44 -4.95 10.90
CA SER A 497 -7.26 -4.86 11.77
C SER A 497 -5.96 -4.77 10.96
N LEU A 498 -5.79 -5.60 9.93
CA LEU A 498 -4.58 -5.61 9.11
C LEU A 498 -4.43 -4.34 8.25
N VAL A 499 -5.54 -3.83 7.71
CA VAL A 499 -5.55 -2.57 6.94
C VAL A 499 -5.23 -1.37 7.84
N GLU A 500 -5.72 -1.36 9.07
CA GLU A 500 -5.41 -0.33 10.08
C GLU A 500 -3.90 -0.27 10.37
N GLU A 501 -3.25 -1.44 10.50
CA GLU A 501 -1.80 -1.53 10.67
C GLU A 501 -1.01 -1.01 9.46
N ILE A 502 -1.43 -1.38 8.24
CA ILE A 502 -0.79 -0.88 7.01
C ILE A 502 -0.94 0.63 6.93
N SER A 503 -2.12 1.17 7.24
CA SER A 503 -2.36 2.61 7.21
C SER A 503 -1.47 3.35 8.21
N THR A 504 -1.37 2.86 9.45
CA THR A 504 -0.49 3.43 10.48
C THR A 504 0.97 3.39 10.05
N CYS A 505 1.39 2.30 9.41
CA CYS A 505 2.73 2.14 8.87
C CYS A 505 3.02 3.12 7.73
N LEU A 506 2.09 3.30 6.78
CA LEU A 506 2.20 4.28 5.69
C LEU A 506 2.23 5.72 6.21
N GLY A 507 1.41 6.06 7.21
CA GLY A 507 1.47 7.37 7.87
C GLY A 507 2.80 7.60 8.59
N THR A 508 3.41 6.55 9.14
CA THR A 508 4.75 6.60 9.73
C THR A 508 5.82 6.79 8.64
N LEU A 509 5.73 6.05 7.54
CA LEU A 509 6.62 6.23 6.38
C LEU A 509 6.51 7.64 5.80
N ALA A 510 5.31 8.21 5.67
CA ALA A 510 5.13 9.58 5.19
C ALA A 510 5.87 10.61 6.07
N LYS A 511 5.99 10.37 7.38
CA LYS A 511 6.75 11.22 8.31
C LYS A 511 8.27 11.04 8.19
N ILE A 512 8.74 9.89 7.70
CA ILE A 512 10.16 9.48 7.79
C ILE A 512 10.86 9.41 6.43
N VAL A 513 10.15 9.12 5.34
CA VAL A 513 10.73 8.83 4.01
C VAL A 513 11.66 9.96 3.58
N LYS A 514 12.95 9.63 3.63
CA LYS A 514 14.10 10.39 3.12
C LYS A 514 15.01 9.56 2.21
N ILE A 515 14.75 8.28 1.97
CA ILE A 515 15.66 7.42 1.20
C ILE A 515 14.87 6.36 0.42
N ASP A 516 15.33 6.12 -0.81
CA ASP A 516 14.85 5.09 -1.73
C ASP A 516 15.32 3.70 -1.24
N SER A 517 14.43 2.75 -1.06
CA SER A 517 14.74 1.41 -0.53
C SER A 517 15.27 0.45 -1.60
N ILE A 518 16.08 0.94 -2.53
CA ILE A 518 16.88 0.06 -3.38
C ILE A 518 17.93 -0.59 -2.46
N ALA A 519 18.22 -1.88 -2.67
CA ALA A 519 19.15 -2.68 -1.88
C ALA A 519 20.44 -1.91 -1.57
N MET A 520 20.48 -1.23 -0.42
CA MET A 520 21.65 -0.48 0.01
C MET A 520 22.77 -1.49 0.19
N THR A 521 23.92 -1.22 -0.42
CA THR A 521 25.11 -2.04 -0.24
C THR A 521 25.69 -1.83 1.16
N ASP A 522 26.46 -2.79 1.68
CA ASP A 522 27.08 -2.65 3.01
C ASP A 522 28.00 -1.42 3.08
N ASN A 523 28.64 -1.08 1.95
CA ASN A 523 29.47 0.11 1.84
C ASN A 523 28.64 1.41 1.94
N GLU A 524 27.44 1.45 1.35
CA GLU A 524 26.54 2.62 1.49
C GLU A 524 26.02 2.77 2.92
N ILE A 525 25.67 1.66 3.60
CA ILE A 525 25.22 1.67 5.00
C ILE A 525 26.35 2.16 5.93
N GLN A 526 27.57 1.61 5.80
CA GLN A 526 28.70 1.98 6.66
C GLN A 526 29.04 3.47 6.64
N ASN A 527 28.94 4.09 5.46
CA ASN A 527 29.29 5.49 5.23
C ASN A 527 28.22 6.50 5.69
N MET A 528 27.04 6.03 6.10
CA MET A 528 26.00 6.91 6.62
C MET A 528 26.29 7.41 8.04
N ASN A 529 25.78 8.62 8.35
CA ASN A 529 25.77 9.11 9.72
C ASN A 529 24.75 8.32 10.56
N SER A 530 24.92 8.37 11.88
CA SER A 530 24.10 7.61 12.82
C SER A 530 22.60 7.90 12.69
N VAL A 531 22.22 9.16 12.51
CA VAL A 531 20.80 9.58 12.35
C VAL A 531 20.17 8.99 11.08
N SER A 532 20.91 8.98 9.97
CA SER A 532 20.46 8.44 8.69
C SER A 532 20.32 6.93 8.75
N LEU A 533 21.24 6.26 9.45
CA LEU A 533 21.18 4.81 9.71
C LEU A 533 19.92 4.44 10.52
N ILE A 534 19.62 5.18 11.58
CA ILE A 534 18.40 4.93 12.39
C ILE A 534 17.13 5.15 11.52
N LYS A 535 17.10 6.22 10.72
CA LYS A 535 15.96 6.49 9.81
C LYS A 535 15.81 5.39 8.75
N GLY A 536 16.91 4.93 8.16
CA GLY A 536 16.91 3.80 7.23
C GLY A 536 16.44 2.50 7.88
N ALA A 537 16.87 2.24 9.11
CA ALA A 537 16.41 1.10 9.91
C ALA A 537 14.89 1.13 10.16
N ILE A 538 14.32 2.29 10.53
CA ILE A 538 12.87 2.45 10.70
C ILE A 538 12.13 2.20 9.38
N ILE A 539 12.60 2.76 8.26
CA ILE A 539 11.99 2.55 6.94
C ILE A 539 12.04 1.07 6.56
N GLY A 540 13.19 0.42 6.71
CA GLY A 540 13.36 -1.00 6.42
C GLY A 540 12.43 -1.87 7.23
N HIS A 541 12.27 -1.54 8.52
CA HIS A 541 11.36 -2.24 9.42
C HIS A 541 9.89 -2.06 9.03
N ALA A 542 9.49 -0.83 8.68
CA ALA A 542 8.14 -0.52 8.21
C ALA A 542 7.80 -1.25 6.90
N ILE A 543 8.73 -1.30 5.93
CA ILE A 543 8.56 -2.08 4.69
C ILE A 543 8.39 -3.57 5.00
N TRP A 544 9.19 -4.09 5.93
CA TRP A 544 9.07 -5.48 6.37
C TRP A 544 7.68 -5.74 6.98
N LYS A 545 7.18 -4.85 7.86
CA LYS A 545 5.82 -4.91 8.44
C LYS A 545 4.74 -4.94 7.36
N ILE A 546 4.81 -4.04 6.38
CA ILE A 546 3.85 -4.00 5.25
C ILE A 546 3.90 -5.29 4.43
N GLY A 547 5.09 -5.80 4.13
CA GLY A 547 5.27 -7.06 3.40
C GLY A 547 4.70 -8.26 4.16
N PHE A 548 4.95 -8.32 5.46
CA PHE A 548 4.46 -9.38 6.34
C PHE A 548 2.93 -9.35 6.46
N ILE A 549 2.36 -8.21 6.86
CA ILE A 549 0.90 -8.04 7.02
C ILE A 549 0.18 -8.20 5.67
N GLY A 550 0.77 -7.67 4.58
CA GLY A 550 0.23 -7.81 3.23
C GLY A 550 0.17 -9.25 2.73
N ALA A 551 1.12 -10.10 3.15
CA ALA A 551 1.07 -11.53 2.85
C ALA A 551 -0.04 -12.24 3.65
N LEU A 552 -0.22 -11.89 4.93
CA LEU A 552 -1.31 -12.43 5.75
C LEU A 552 -2.69 -12.04 5.19
N LEU A 553 -2.87 -10.80 4.72
CA LEU A 553 -4.07 -10.37 3.99
C LEU A 553 -4.37 -11.24 2.76
N LYS A 554 -3.31 -11.65 2.04
CA LYS A 554 -3.40 -12.50 0.85
C LYS A 554 -3.47 -13.99 1.18
N ARG A 555 -3.43 -14.36 2.47
CA ARG A 555 -3.35 -15.75 2.95
C ARG A 555 -2.15 -16.49 2.36
N GLN A 556 -1.01 -15.82 2.36
CA GLN A 556 0.24 -16.34 1.83
C GLN A 556 1.32 -16.24 2.90
N ILE A 557 2.28 -17.15 2.81
CA ILE A 557 3.50 -17.08 3.60
C ILE A 557 4.23 -15.76 3.27
N PRO A 558 4.61 -14.96 4.29
CA PRO A 558 5.40 -13.75 4.11
C PRO A 558 6.69 -13.98 3.34
N LYS A 559 6.81 -13.34 2.16
CA LYS A 559 8.05 -13.32 1.37
C LYS A 559 8.93 -12.15 1.80
N VAL A 560 9.38 -12.19 3.05
CA VAL A 560 10.24 -11.18 3.68
C VAL A 560 11.58 -11.81 4.07
N GLU A 561 12.62 -11.00 4.28
CA GLU A 561 13.92 -11.50 4.74
C GLU A 561 13.77 -12.27 6.06
N LYS A 562 14.29 -13.49 6.11
CA LYS A 562 14.14 -14.40 7.26
C LYS A 562 15.29 -14.27 8.23
N ASP A 563 16.49 -13.94 7.75
CA ASP A 563 17.65 -13.74 8.62
C ASP A 563 17.62 -12.32 9.21
N PRO A 564 17.50 -12.18 10.54
CA PRO A 564 17.52 -10.87 11.21
C PRO A 564 18.77 -10.06 10.87
N ARG A 565 19.90 -10.71 10.54
CA ARG A 565 21.16 -10.02 10.27
C ARG A 565 21.25 -9.47 8.85
N ASN A 566 20.52 -10.05 7.90
CA ASN A 566 20.55 -9.64 6.50
C ASN A 566 19.51 -8.55 6.18
N CYS A 567 18.52 -8.36 7.06
CA CYS A 567 17.54 -7.30 6.89
C CYS A 567 18.18 -5.90 7.08
N LEU A 568 17.56 -4.86 6.53
CA LEU A 568 18.11 -3.49 6.60
C LEU A 568 18.30 -3.02 8.06
N LEU A 569 17.41 -3.41 8.97
CA LEU A 569 17.54 -3.11 10.39
C LEU A 569 18.77 -3.79 11.00
N GLY A 570 18.92 -5.11 10.84
CA GLY A 570 20.08 -5.84 11.38
C GLY A 570 21.42 -5.36 10.82
N ARG A 571 21.48 -5.10 9.51
CA ARG A 571 22.67 -4.52 8.87
C ARG A 571 22.99 -3.14 9.43
N SER A 572 21.96 -2.31 9.69
CA SER A 572 22.13 -0.99 10.30
C SER A 572 22.56 -1.07 11.77
N MET A 573 21.97 -1.97 12.57
CA MET A 573 22.33 -2.18 13.98
C MET A 573 23.81 -2.54 14.15
N ARG A 574 24.38 -3.34 13.24
CA ARG A 574 25.81 -3.69 13.24
C ARG A 574 26.70 -2.44 13.24
N TYR A 575 26.47 -1.51 12.34
CA TYR A 575 27.26 -0.28 12.24
C TYR A 575 26.87 0.76 13.30
N LEU A 576 25.61 0.79 13.73
CA LEU A 576 25.16 1.64 14.83
C LEU A 576 25.84 1.25 16.14
N ARG A 577 26.05 -0.04 16.42
CA ARG A 577 26.81 -0.52 17.59
C ARG A 577 28.23 0.04 17.61
N GLU A 578 28.92 0.02 16.47
CA GLU A 578 30.27 0.59 16.36
C GLU A 578 30.28 2.11 16.60
N LYS A 579 29.33 2.83 15.99
CA LYS A 579 29.24 4.31 16.09
C LYS A 579 28.76 4.78 17.47
N MET A 580 28.00 3.96 18.20
CA MET A 580 27.34 4.33 19.45
C MET A 580 27.93 3.65 20.70
N ALA A 581 29.02 2.90 20.56
CA ALA A 581 29.63 2.10 21.64
C ALA A 581 29.91 2.90 22.94
N HIS A 582 30.14 4.21 22.83
CA HIS A 582 30.43 5.10 23.95
C HIS A 582 29.26 6.02 24.36
N THR A 583 28.05 5.73 23.87
CA THR A 583 26.86 6.53 24.16
C THR A 583 25.90 5.76 25.08
N PRO A 584 25.07 6.46 25.88
CA PRO A 584 24.03 5.81 26.67
C PRO A 584 22.93 5.15 25.83
N LEU A 585 22.94 5.33 24.50
CA LEU A 585 21.98 4.73 23.58
C LEU A 585 22.29 3.27 23.24
N ILE A 586 23.50 2.77 23.56
CA ILE A 586 23.90 1.39 23.26
C ILE A 586 22.99 0.37 23.96
N SER A 587 22.49 0.69 25.16
CA SER A 587 21.56 -0.16 25.91
C SER A 587 20.18 -0.28 25.22
N LEU A 588 19.69 0.79 24.60
CA LEU A 588 18.45 0.76 23.80
C LEU A 588 18.65 -0.04 22.52
N LEU A 589 19.82 0.08 21.88
CA LEU A 589 20.17 -0.69 20.69
C LEU A 589 20.28 -2.19 21.00
N ASP A 590 20.84 -2.55 22.16
CA ASP A 590 20.90 -3.94 22.62
C ASP A 590 19.52 -4.47 23.03
N ALA A 591 18.67 -3.63 23.63
CA ALA A 591 17.27 -3.97 23.91
C ALA A 591 16.47 -4.27 22.64
N LEU A 592 16.87 -3.73 21.48
CA LEU A 592 16.22 -3.98 20.19
C LEU A 592 16.45 -5.41 19.66
N GLU A 593 17.56 -6.07 20.03
CA GLU A 593 17.96 -7.36 19.46
C GLU A 593 16.90 -8.44 19.71
N THR A 594 16.41 -8.55 20.94
CA THR A 594 15.44 -9.58 21.36
C THR A 594 14.12 -9.49 20.60
N PRO A 595 13.39 -8.36 20.61
CA PRO A 595 12.14 -8.24 19.86
C PRO A 595 12.38 -8.34 18.35
N HIS A 596 13.51 -7.84 17.83
CA HIS A 596 13.87 -7.97 16.41
C HIS A 596 14.02 -9.43 15.96
N VAL A 597 14.80 -10.24 16.69
CA VAL A 597 14.94 -11.67 16.39
C VAL A 597 13.61 -12.41 16.52
N LYS A 598 12.81 -12.08 17.55
CA LYS A 598 11.46 -12.63 17.73
C LYS A 598 10.54 -12.30 16.56
N LEU A 599 10.67 -11.12 15.97
CA LEU A 599 9.85 -10.75 14.81
C LEU A 599 10.13 -11.66 13.61
N HIS A 600 11.40 -11.95 13.32
CA HIS A 600 11.76 -12.82 12.20
C HIS A 600 11.32 -14.28 12.45
N SER A 601 11.29 -14.75 13.69
CA SER A 601 10.79 -16.10 14.00
C SER A 601 9.29 -16.25 13.71
N PHE A 602 8.52 -15.17 13.65
CA PHE A 602 7.12 -15.22 13.23
C PHE A 602 6.94 -15.69 11.79
N VAL A 603 7.93 -15.51 10.90
CA VAL A 603 7.85 -16.06 9.54
C VAL A 603 7.82 -17.59 9.61
N GLU A 604 8.71 -18.19 10.40
CA GLU A 604 8.70 -19.64 10.59
C GLU A 604 7.44 -20.13 11.30
N LYS A 605 6.94 -19.37 12.28
CA LYS A 605 5.69 -19.70 12.96
C LYS A 605 4.51 -19.70 11.98
N VAL A 606 4.45 -18.72 11.08
CA VAL A 606 3.43 -18.69 10.02
C VAL A 606 3.57 -19.88 9.06
N GLU A 607 4.80 -20.28 8.72
CA GLU A 607 5.05 -21.43 7.84
C GLU A 607 4.66 -22.78 8.45
N LYS A 608 4.85 -22.95 9.77
CA LYS A 608 4.75 -24.25 10.45
C LYS A 608 3.47 -24.44 11.26
N GLU A 609 2.94 -23.37 11.83
CA GLU A 609 1.91 -23.45 12.89
C GLU A 609 0.60 -22.74 12.55
N ILE A 610 0.60 -21.83 11.57
CA ILE A 610 -0.59 -21.02 11.24
C ILE A 610 -1.36 -21.68 10.10
N ASP A 611 -2.58 -22.13 10.41
CA ASP A 611 -3.57 -22.49 9.41
C ASP A 611 -4.30 -21.22 8.93
N PHE A 612 -4.16 -20.89 7.64
CA PHE A 612 -4.85 -19.74 7.03
C PHE A 612 -6.37 -19.91 6.95
N ASN A 613 -6.89 -21.12 7.18
CA ASN A 613 -8.33 -21.37 7.29
C ASN A 613 -8.87 -21.07 8.70
N ASP A 614 -8.01 -21.12 9.74
CA ASP A 614 -8.36 -20.76 11.13
C ASP A 614 -8.18 -19.26 11.37
N GLN A 615 -9.21 -18.53 10.96
CA GLN A 615 -9.24 -17.07 10.92
C GLN A 615 -9.15 -16.41 12.30
N GLU A 616 -9.76 -17.03 13.31
CA GLU A 616 -9.77 -16.51 14.67
C GLU A 616 -8.38 -16.63 15.28
N LYS A 617 -7.72 -17.79 15.12
CA LYS A 617 -6.32 -17.96 15.54
C LYS A 617 -5.38 -17.03 14.77
N LEU A 618 -5.58 -16.86 13.46
CA LEU A 618 -4.78 -15.92 12.68
C LEU A 618 -4.93 -14.48 13.20
N LEU A 619 -6.16 -14.05 13.51
CA LEU A 619 -6.41 -12.73 14.10
C LEU A 619 -5.78 -12.58 15.48
N GLN A 620 -5.92 -13.57 16.36
CA GLN A 620 -5.30 -13.55 17.68
C GLN A 620 -3.77 -13.52 17.59
N PHE A 621 -3.19 -14.33 16.70
CA PHE A 621 -1.75 -14.33 16.44
C PHE A 621 -1.27 -12.94 16.01
N VAL A 622 -1.96 -12.30 15.06
CA VAL A 622 -1.55 -10.97 14.62
C VAL A 622 -1.70 -9.92 15.72
N LYS A 623 -2.85 -9.87 16.40
CA LYS A 623 -3.13 -8.86 17.44
C LYS A 623 -2.28 -9.02 18.69
N ASN A 624 -2.09 -10.25 19.15
CA ASN A 624 -1.53 -10.50 20.47
C ASN A 624 -0.03 -10.79 20.43
N GLU A 625 0.50 -11.25 19.30
CA GLU A 625 1.91 -11.60 19.18
C GLU A 625 2.66 -10.68 18.20
N VAL A 626 2.14 -10.52 16.98
CA VAL A 626 2.86 -9.83 15.90
C VAL A 626 2.91 -8.32 16.10
N ILE A 627 1.75 -7.67 16.25
CA ILE A 627 1.63 -6.20 16.37
C ILE A 627 2.42 -5.67 17.58
N PRO A 628 2.31 -6.25 18.79
CA PRO A 628 3.03 -5.74 19.96
C PRO A 628 4.55 -5.73 19.79
N VAL A 629 5.11 -6.76 19.14
CA VAL A 629 6.56 -6.83 18.87
C VAL A 629 6.98 -5.77 17.85
N PHE A 630 6.17 -5.54 16.81
CA PHE A 630 6.42 -4.44 15.87
C PHE A 630 6.43 -3.07 16.57
N ASP A 631 5.44 -2.83 17.42
CA ASP A 631 5.30 -1.55 18.11
C ASP A 631 6.42 -1.32 19.13
N GLU A 632 6.88 -2.39 19.80
CA GLU A 632 8.06 -2.36 20.67
C GLU A 632 9.33 -1.95 19.90
N ILE A 633 9.60 -2.58 18.74
CA ILE A 633 10.76 -2.26 17.91
C ILE A 633 10.68 -0.81 17.42
N MET A 634 9.51 -0.38 16.92
CA MET A 634 9.31 0.98 16.44
C MET A 634 9.51 2.01 17.56
N LYS A 635 8.96 1.76 18.75
CA LYS A 635 9.15 2.62 19.93
C LYS A 635 10.63 2.78 20.26
N LEU A 636 11.36 1.68 20.37
CA LEU A 636 12.80 1.70 20.67
C LEU A 636 13.58 2.43 19.58
N LEU A 637 13.27 2.22 18.29
CA LEU A 637 13.94 2.94 17.20
C LEU A 637 13.68 4.45 17.23
N PHE A 638 12.48 4.90 17.60
CA PHE A 638 12.19 6.32 17.78
C PHE A 638 12.88 6.91 19.01
N GLU A 639 12.94 6.19 20.13
CA GLU A 639 13.69 6.62 21.31
C GLU A 639 15.19 6.75 21.01
N ILE A 640 15.76 5.81 20.25
CA ILE A 640 17.13 5.86 19.75
C ILE A 640 17.31 7.08 18.83
N LEU A 641 16.35 7.36 17.94
CA LEU A 641 16.40 8.52 17.05
C LEU A 641 16.39 9.85 17.82
N GLU A 642 15.43 10.05 18.71
CA GLU A 642 15.31 11.26 19.55
C GLU A 642 16.54 11.43 20.45
N GLY A 643 16.98 10.34 21.07
CA GLY A 643 18.20 10.30 21.87
C GLY A 643 19.41 10.69 21.03
N CYS A 644 19.51 10.20 19.79
CA CYS A 644 20.64 10.50 18.94
C CYS A 644 20.67 11.95 18.46
N GLU A 645 19.51 12.54 18.19
CA GLU A 645 19.38 13.97 17.89
C GLU A 645 19.76 14.84 19.13
N LYS A 646 19.45 14.38 20.34
CA LYS A 646 19.83 15.04 21.60
C LYS A 646 21.33 14.94 21.92
N TYR A 647 21.93 13.77 21.74
CA TYR A 647 23.34 13.51 22.08
C TYR A 647 24.31 13.79 20.92
N LYS A 648 23.81 14.16 19.74
CA LYS A 648 24.58 14.38 18.51
C LYS A 648 25.51 13.21 18.19
N CYS A 649 24.96 11.99 18.07
CA CYS A 649 25.79 10.87 17.58
C CYS A 649 26.17 11.16 16.12
N ASN A 650 27.42 11.56 15.91
CA ASN A 650 28.02 11.68 14.58
C ASN A 650 28.69 10.36 14.21
#